data_AF-A0A0C3PJP9-F1
#
_entry.id   AF-A0A0C3PJP9-F1
#
_cell.length_a   1.000
_cell.length_b   1.000
_cell.length_c   1.000
_cell.angle_alpha   90.00
_cell.angle_beta   90.00
_cell.angle_gamma   90.00
#
_symmetry.space_group_name_H-M   'P 1'
#
loop_
_entity.id
_entity.type
_entity.pdbx_description
1 polymer ?
#
loop_
_entity_poly.entity_id
_entity_poly.type
_entity_poly.pdbx_seq_one_letter_code
_entity_poly.pdbx_strand_id
1 'polypeptide(L)'
;MWLWRYIPLSLLVAICGVSSSQLPTLVEVLNRDDDYSLLLSLLQRTRLIPTLNKLNGSTFFAPTNDAIKRRSGKDSLLQRALEGDDLGVPDNVQEELRQQLFYHLLNYTIPVPVEQTTQTLKTLHFPKRSISPPTHKPPPSPPWLPIPEGTLGGEPQRLRLTSRDKSLWVGTDAFGQGGVEVVKERTVASNGVVYGISDMLQVPPSLANIVGNETSLSYLRTILTPDLEDFLNDTSCLSLFMPVDAAWESIDPLERLYLESAFAEDDRRRILDMHSVVEEGVKWSESFSSSTKMTTEYGSVLDVEVSSKGTTINGTKVVQPDVYASNGVLHLVSTLLIPPGALQLTPEKYLLTLNCTSFVSLLHSVNLTHLVNNSDHHYTILAPKDDVLSFFNDGLPKAGSEELKQILQYHFIPGVWAPKKLDHEALLETELREPGLDNGRQVLQVEVHNGEKSAADSKHISFGGAGIIGEHVDLNNTIIYFISRPLEPPVDPLQTALPSLDLSSFLAAVFSTSLADVIKKTPRTTFLIPRNSAFKRLGRLVSDHLLAASSKADLENVILHHVIDSVRYSKSLVNESQHTFATLEGSDLQLERADNGSVFIRASGGWTDTQSALYPQNLLTETGVIHEVSDLMIPRTVELNVGKLMKAAKATTMASMITKAGFDWVLNGTAPPEDSEWTGRGLDGASWTVLCPTDDAFKEFNLTELLQDQEALRSVISQHLIPTPPLSISSGSGTVDPNNNNRPLPLYDLGTYSTLLSPSSAYGDIVFRTLEDKTGSEYMVGIKGARGTDGKADWARVLGWGRTTTGSGTGGVIQVDQLLMPYHPKWWIEYGPPSFVGAVGVAQSPKDNKSLAGENVKSFIAGGFGGVCAVLVGHPFDLTKTRLQTAAAGQYTGAIDVVRKTLARDGVTGLYRGIVPPLLGVTPIFAMSFWAYDASKSLIYAFTPNRTSGTLSTLELATAGFLSAVPTTLVTAPVERAKVVLQVQGQGTSSTQYKGVVDVMRHLYREGGIRSIFRGTGATLARDGPGSAAYFAAYEVTKKSLIPRESTSGDLNLGAIIFAGGTAGVAMWSLAIPPDVLKSRLQSAPTGTYSGLFDCFRKTVAQDGITALWKGFGPAMARAFPANAATFLGVEASRKLLDSLF
;
A
#
# COMPACT_ATOMS: atom_id res chain seq x y z
N MET A 1 -73.03 -99.70 -49.64
CA MET A 1 -74.49 -99.56 -49.44
C MET A 1 -74.80 -98.07 -49.44
N TRP A 2 -75.16 -97.53 -50.61
CA TRP A 2 -76.49 -96.97 -50.92
C TRP A 2 -76.81 -95.68 -50.13
N LEU A 3 -76.69 -94.50 -50.76
CA LEU A 3 -77.78 -93.78 -51.46
C LEU A 3 -78.93 -93.45 -50.51
N TRP A 4 -79.23 -92.17 -50.22
CA TRP A 4 -79.91 -91.20 -51.10
C TRP A 4 -79.44 -89.74 -50.78
N ARG A 5 -78.84 -89.00 -51.74
CA ARG A 5 -79.47 -88.01 -52.68
C ARG A 5 -79.84 -86.67 -51.98
N TYR A 6 -79.17 -85.50 -52.11
CA TYR A 6 -78.59 -84.72 -53.24
C TYR A 6 -79.63 -84.57 -54.39
N ILE A 7 -80.23 -83.42 -54.76
CA ILE A 7 -79.82 -82.02 -55.14
C ILE A 7 -81.13 -81.27 -55.59
N PRO A 8 -81.28 -79.93 -55.80
CA PRO A 8 -80.86 -78.68 -55.11
C PRO A 8 -82.03 -77.66 -54.91
N LEU A 9 -81.76 -76.51 -54.28
CA LEU A 9 -82.62 -75.30 -54.32
C LEU A 9 -81.83 -74.09 -54.87
N SER A 10 -81.16 -74.25 -56.01
CA SER A 10 -80.25 -73.27 -56.61
C SER A 10 -80.87 -72.44 -57.75
N LEU A 11 -82.14 -72.03 -57.66
CA LEU A 11 -82.79 -71.32 -58.79
C LEU A 11 -83.87 -70.30 -58.42
N LEU A 12 -83.85 -69.69 -57.23
CA LEU A 12 -84.92 -68.76 -56.82
C LEU A 12 -84.54 -67.43 -56.17
N VAL A 13 -83.28 -66.97 -56.23
CA VAL A 13 -82.97 -65.56 -55.88
C VAL A 13 -81.91 -65.01 -56.84
N ALA A 14 -82.33 -64.66 -58.05
CA ALA A 14 -81.62 -63.73 -58.91
C ALA A 14 -82.48 -62.47 -59.02
N ILE A 15 -81.85 -61.32 -58.74
CA ILE A 15 -82.36 -59.94 -58.65
C ILE A 15 -82.57 -59.46 -57.19
N CYS A 16 -81.44 -59.11 -56.54
CA CYS A 16 -81.27 -57.87 -55.77
C CYS A 16 -79.83 -57.76 -55.24
N GLY A 17 -79.10 -56.72 -55.68
CA GLY A 17 -78.01 -56.09 -54.93
C GLY A 17 -76.60 -56.67 -55.09
N VAL A 18 -75.86 -56.17 -56.09
CA VAL A 18 -74.40 -56.07 -56.00
C VAL A 18 -74.07 -55.01 -54.94
N SER A 19 -73.44 -55.37 -53.83
CA SER A 19 -72.77 -54.40 -52.94
C SER A 19 -71.27 -54.44 -53.20
N SER A 20 -70.78 -53.41 -53.89
CA SER A 20 -69.36 -53.05 -53.89
C SER A 20 -68.90 -52.78 -52.46
N SER A 21 -67.91 -53.51 -51.95
CA SER A 21 -67.25 -53.17 -50.69
C SER A 21 -66.47 -51.86 -50.88
N GLN A 22 -67.11 -50.72 -50.63
CA GLN A 22 -66.42 -49.44 -50.56
C GLN A 22 -65.44 -49.48 -49.38
N LEU A 23 -64.18 -49.12 -49.61
CA LEU A 23 -63.19 -48.99 -48.54
C LEU A 23 -63.68 -47.94 -47.52
N PRO A 24 -63.49 -48.18 -46.20
CA PRO A 24 -63.89 -47.22 -45.16
C PRO A 24 -63.10 -45.92 -45.29
N THR A 25 -63.70 -44.78 -44.93
CA THR A 25 -63.00 -43.49 -44.84
C THR A 25 -61.97 -43.47 -43.71
N LEU A 26 -61.04 -42.51 -43.67
CA LEU A 26 -60.04 -42.38 -42.60
C LEU A 26 -60.68 -42.31 -41.20
N VAL A 27 -61.79 -41.58 -41.07
CA VAL A 27 -62.53 -41.47 -39.80
C VAL A 27 -63.16 -42.80 -39.41
N GLU A 28 -63.70 -43.56 -40.38
CA GLU A 28 -64.22 -44.91 -40.12
C GLU A 28 -63.11 -45.91 -39.76
N VAL A 29 -61.92 -45.80 -40.37
CA VAL A 29 -60.75 -46.62 -40.00
C VAL A 29 -60.36 -46.38 -38.55
N LEU A 30 -60.28 -45.11 -38.13
CA LEU A 30 -59.99 -44.76 -36.74
C LEU A 30 -61.10 -45.22 -35.78
N ASN A 31 -62.38 -45.12 -36.18
CA ASN A 31 -63.52 -45.49 -35.35
C ASN A 31 -63.72 -47.02 -35.20
N ARG A 32 -63.13 -47.83 -36.07
CA ARG A 32 -63.17 -49.30 -36.00
C ARG A 32 -62.12 -49.89 -35.07
N ASP A 33 -61.16 -49.09 -34.61
CA ASP A 33 -60.04 -49.52 -33.77
C ASP A 33 -60.09 -48.77 -32.44
N ASP A 34 -60.40 -49.51 -31.36
CA ASP A 34 -60.63 -48.96 -30.01
C ASP A 34 -59.43 -48.17 -29.47
N ASP A 35 -58.24 -48.43 -29.99
CA ASP A 35 -56.98 -47.78 -29.62
C ASP A 35 -56.83 -46.34 -30.19
N TYR A 36 -57.80 -45.85 -30.97
CA TYR A 36 -57.84 -44.45 -31.44
C TYR A 36 -59.02 -43.64 -30.87
N SER A 37 -59.75 -44.17 -29.87
CA SER A 37 -60.89 -43.49 -29.26
C SER A 37 -60.55 -42.12 -28.65
N LEU A 38 -59.37 -41.97 -28.01
CA LEU A 38 -58.92 -40.66 -27.49
C LEU A 38 -58.57 -39.69 -28.63
N LEU A 39 -57.93 -40.18 -29.69
CA LEU A 39 -57.61 -39.37 -30.87
C LEU A 39 -58.87 -38.84 -31.56
N LEU A 40 -59.89 -39.69 -31.70
CA LEU A 40 -61.20 -39.30 -32.22
C LEU A 40 -61.85 -38.20 -31.37
N SER A 41 -61.76 -38.31 -30.04
CA SER A 41 -62.24 -37.24 -29.14
C SER A 41 -61.52 -35.91 -29.40
N LEU A 42 -60.19 -35.93 -29.55
CA LEU A 42 -59.41 -34.73 -29.87
C LEU A 42 -59.76 -34.16 -31.26
N LEU A 43 -59.98 -35.01 -32.26
CA LEU A 43 -60.41 -34.60 -33.61
C LEU A 43 -61.83 -34.01 -33.63
N GLN A 44 -62.72 -34.53 -32.80
CA GLN A 44 -64.07 -33.96 -32.59
C GLN A 44 -63.97 -32.58 -31.94
N ARG A 45 -63.20 -32.47 -30.85
CA ARG A 45 -63.00 -31.21 -30.10
C ARG A 45 -62.37 -30.10 -30.95
N THR A 46 -61.44 -30.45 -31.83
CA THR A 46 -60.79 -29.49 -32.76
C THR A 46 -61.58 -29.20 -34.04
N ARG A 47 -62.71 -29.89 -34.25
CA ARG A 47 -63.56 -29.84 -35.46
C ARG A 47 -62.82 -30.23 -36.74
N LEU A 48 -61.90 -31.19 -36.67
CA LEU A 48 -61.11 -31.68 -37.80
C LEU A 48 -61.74 -32.88 -38.56
N ILE A 49 -62.84 -33.46 -38.06
CA ILE A 49 -63.55 -34.53 -38.78
C ILE A 49 -63.97 -34.12 -40.21
N PRO A 50 -64.57 -32.93 -40.45
CA PRO A 50 -64.89 -32.48 -41.80
C PRO A 50 -63.66 -32.32 -42.70
N THR A 51 -62.49 -31.96 -42.13
CA THR A 51 -61.22 -31.91 -42.83
C THR A 51 -60.83 -33.29 -43.33
N LEU A 52 -60.79 -34.27 -42.42
CA LEU A 52 -60.35 -35.63 -42.72
C LEU A 52 -61.22 -36.28 -43.81
N ASN A 53 -62.53 -35.99 -43.83
CA ASN A 53 -63.44 -36.51 -44.85
C ASN A 53 -63.30 -35.82 -46.23
N LYS A 54 -62.77 -34.59 -46.27
CA LYS A 54 -62.56 -33.83 -47.52
C LYS A 54 -61.18 -34.05 -48.14
N LEU A 55 -60.21 -34.51 -47.36
CA LEU A 55 -58.89 -34.86 -47.88
C LEU A 55 -59.00 -36.09 -48.78
N ASN A 56 -58.40 -36.02 -49.96
CA ASN A 56 -58.30 -37.12 -50.91
C ASN A 56 -56.84 -37.56 -51.03
N GLY A 57 -56.56 -38.79 -50.65
CA GLY A 57 -55.22 -39.37 -50.71
C GLY A 57 -54.28 -38.82 -49.65
N SER A 58 -54.73 -38.64 -48.40
CA SER A 58 -53.89 -38.15 -47.29
C SER A 58 -53.15 -39.26 -46.54
N THR A 59 -52.10 -38.89 -45.79
CA THR A 59 -51.48 -39.76 -44.79
C THR A 59 -51.74 -39.18 -43.42
N PHE A 60 -52.17 -40.02 -42.47
CA PHE A 60 -52.33 -39.63 -41.07
C PHE A 60 -51.47 -40.49 -40.16
N PHE A 61 -50.55 -39.84 -39.44
CA PHE A 61 -49.79 -40.46 -38.36
C PHE A 61 -50.64 -40.39 -37.08
N ALA A 62 -51.38 -41.46 -36.80
CA ALA A 62 -52.37 -41.50 -35.73
C ALA A 62 -51.74 -41.99 -34.42
N PRO A 63 -51.62 -41.14 -33.37
CA PRO A 63 -51.14 -41.61 -32.07
C PRO A 63 -52.16 -42.55 -31.42
N THR A 64 -51.66 -43.64 -30.83
CA THR A 64 -52.47 -44.59 -30.07
C THR A 64 -52.98 -43.99 -28.76
N ASN A 65 -53.94 -44.64 -28.11
CA ASN A 65 -54.45 -44.18 -26.82
C ASN A 65 -53.34 -44.12 -25.77
N ASP A 66 -52.41 -45.07 -25.78
CA ASP A 66 -51.27 -45.09 -24.87
C ASP A 66 -50.27 -43.96 -25.16
N ALA A 67 -50.10 -43.58 -26.42
CA ALA A 67 -49.33 -42.40 -26.81
C ALA A 67 -49.96 -41.11 -26.23
N ILE A 68 -51.27 -40.94 -26.42
CA ILE A 68 -52.01 -39.76 -25.95
C ILE A 68 -51.99 -39.68 -24.41
N LYS A 69 -52.21 -40.79 -23.69
CA LYS A 69 -52.19 -40.84 -22.22
C LYS A 69 -50.81 -40.54 -21.64
N ARG A 70 -49.75 -41.09 -22.24
CA ARG A 70 -48.37 -40.79 -21.82
C ARG A 70 -48.04 -39.31 -21.99
N ARG A 71 -48.53 -38.70 -23.07
CA ARG A 71 -48.32 -37.27 -23.35
C ARG A 71 -49.17 -36.36 -22.50
N SER A 72 -50.43 -36.71 -22.23
CA SER A 72 -51.33 -35.88 -21.41
C SER A 72 -50.83 -35.70 -19.98
N GLY A 73 -50.06 -36.64 -19.44
CA GLY A 73 -49.40 -36.47 -18.13
C GLY A 73 -48.25 -35.45 -18.11
N LYS A 74 -47.76 -35.00 -19.28
CA LYS A 74 -46.66 -34.04 -19.44
C LYS A 74 -47.09 -32.71 -20.06
N ASP A 75 -48.24 -32.68 -20.71
CA ASP A 75 -48.72 -31.55 -21.49
C ASP A 75 -50.07 -31.06 -20.96
N SER A 76 -50.03 -29.89 -20.31
CA SER A 76 -51.22 -29.27 -19.70
C SER A 76 -52.33 -28.95 -20.70
N LEU A 77 -51.98 -28.75 -21.98
CA LEU A 77 -52.96 -28.51 -23.03
C LEU A 77 -53.75 -29.79 -23.35
N LEU A 78 -53.05 -30.90 -23.53
CA LEU A 78 -53.70 -32.20 -23.77
C LEU A 78 -54.49 -32.67 -22.56
N GLN A 79 -53.98 -32.43 -21.34
CA GLN A 79 -54.71 -32.73 -20.11
C GLN A 79 -56.06 -32.00 -20.06
N ARG A 80 -56.05 -30.66 -20.25
CA ARG A 80 -57.30 -29.87 -20.29
C ARG A 80 -58.22 -30.30 -21.42
N ALA A 81 -57.65 -30.62 -22.58
CA ALA A 81 -58.40 -31.09 -23.74
C ALA A 81 -59.05 -32.47 -23.52
N LEU A 82 -58.59 -33.28 -22.56
CA LEU A 82 -59.17 -34.59 -22.22
C LEU A 82 -60.10 -34.54 -20.99
N GLU A 83 -59.84 -33.64 -20.03
CA GLU A 83 -60.59 -33.53 -18.76
C GLU A 83 -61.84 -32.64 -18.82
N GLY A 84 -61.95 -31.72 -19.79
CA GLY A 84 -63.02 -30.70 -19.78
C GLY A 84 -64.44 -31.25 -20.00
N ASP A 85 -65.37 -30.82 -19.14
CA ASP A 85 -66.85 -30.93 -19.26
C ASP A 85 -67.38 -30.13 -20.47
N ASP A 86 -68.50 -30.58 -21.06
CA ASP A 86 -69.14 -30.10 -22.29
C ASP A 86 -69.61 -28.61 -22.30
N LEU A 87 -69.26 -27.82 -21.28
CA LEU A 87 -69.64 -26.41 -21.15
C LEU A 87 -68.39 -25.50 -21.11
N GLY A 88 -67.86 -25.18 -22.28
CA GLY A 88 -67.05 -23.97 -22.49
C GLY A 88 -65.52 -24.12 -22.41
N VAL A 89 -64.92 -25.03 -23.19
CA VAL A 89 -63.47 -24.96 -23.48
C VAL A 89 -63.20 -23.72 -24.34
N PRO A 90 -62.33 -22.79 -23.93
CA PRO A 90 -62.05 -21.56 -24.67
C PRO A 90 -61.41 -21.83 -26.05
N ASP A 91 -61.71 -20.99 -27.04
CA ASP A 91 -61.33 -21.16 -28.45
C ASP A 91 -59.80 -21.27 -28.68
N ASN A 92 -58.97 -20.78 -27.76
CA ASN A 92 -57.51 -20.89 -27.83
C ASN A 92 -57.00 -22.33 -27.73
N VAL A 93 -57.65 -23.20 -26.95
CA VAL A 93 -57.31 -24.63 -26.88
C VAL A 93 -57.62 -25.34 -28.20
N GLN A 94 -58.63 -24.87 -28.94
CA GLN A 94 -59.00 -25.47 -30.22
C GLN A 94 -57.99 -25.15 -31.32
N GLU A 95 -57.35 -23.97 -31.32
CA GLU A 95 -56.40 -23.59 -32.37
C GLU A 95 -55.02 -24.25 -32.16
N GLU A 96 -54.46 -24.18 -30.96
CA GLU A 96 -53.15 -24.75 -30.67
C GLU A 96 -53.14 -26.29 -30.82
N LEU A 97 -54.17 -26.96 -30.30
CA LEU A 97 -54.36 -28.41 -30.51
C LEU A 97 -54.59 -28.77 -31.99
N ARG A 98 -55.30 -27.91 -32.73
CA ARG A 98 -55.52 -28.10 -34.16
C ARG A 98 -54.23 -28.00 -34.96
N GLN A 99 -53.36 -27.05 -34.63
CA GLN A 99 -52.03 -26.94 -35.23
C GLN A 99 -51.17 -28.19 -34.96
N GLN A 100 -51.21 -28.69 -33.71
CA GLN A 100 -50.55 -29.94 -33.35
C GLN A 100 -51.06 -31.14 -34.17
N LEU A 101 -52.38 -31.25 -34.37
CA LEU A 101 -52.96 -32.34 -35.18
C LEU A 101 -52.70 -32.18 -36.68
N PHE A 102 -52.62 -30.95 -37.20
CA PHE A 102 -52.22 -30.70 -38.58
C PHE A 102 -50.78 -31.16 -38.87
N TYR A 103 -49.90 -31.15 -37.87
CA TYR A 103 -48.53 -31.64 -38.02
C TYR A 103 -48.45 -33.16 -38.23
N HIS A 104 -49.50 -33.90 -37.84
CA HIS A 104 -49.62 -35.34 -38.06
C HIS A 104 -50.22 -35.70 -39.42
N LEU A 105 -50.67 -34.71 -40.20
CA LEU A 105 -51.39 -34.90 -41.46
C LEU A 105 -50.57 -34.46 -42.67
N LEU A 106 -50.69 -35.25 -43.74
CA LEU A 106 -50.15 -34.98 -45.07
C LEU A 106 -51.33 -34.96 -46.06
N ASN A 107 -51.31 -34.07 -47.05
CA ASN A 107 -52.31 -34.05 -48.13
C ASN A 107 -51.96 -34.98 -49.31
N TYR A 108 -51.02 -35.91 -49.11
CA TYR A 108 -50.64 -36.95 -50.07
C TYR A 108 -50.32 -38.27 -49.34
N THR A 109 -50.44 -39.37 -50.06
CA THR A 109 -50.05 -40.70 -49.56
C THR A 109 -48.55 -40.93 -49.75
N ILE A 110 -47.89 -41.46 -48.72
CA ILE A 110 -46.47 -41.80 -48.79
C ILE A 110 -46.26 -43.25 -49.27
N PRO A 111 -45.27 -43.51 -50.14
CA PRO A 111 -44.82 -44.87 -50.44
C PRO A 111 -44.11 -45.46 -49.21
N VAL A 112 -44.00 -46.79 -49.15
CA VAL A 112 -43.19 -47.45 -48.10
C VAL A 112 -41.71 -47.12 -48.37
N PRO A 113 -40.98 -46.51 -47.42
CA PRO A 113 -39.59 -46.12 -47.66
C PRO A 113 -38.67 -47.33 -47.80
N VAL A 114 -37.58 -47.15 -48.54
CA VAL A 114 -36.51 -48.14 -48.71
C VAL A 114 -35.67 -48.18 -47.42
N GLU A 115 -35.20 -49.36 -47.02
CA GLU A 115 -34.41 -49.56 -45.79
C GLU A 115 -33.22 -48.57 -45.75
N GLN A 116 -33.02 -47.90 -44.61
CA GLN A 116 -31.97 -46.89 -44.36
C GLN A 116 -32.07 -45.57 -45.15
N THR A 117 -33.23 -45.24 -45.73
CA THR A 117 -33.45 -43.92 -46.35
C THR A 117 -34.25 -42.98 -45.44
N THR A 118 -33.79 -41.72 -45.33
CA THR A 118 -34.50 -40.62 -44.65
C THR A 118 -35.23 -39.78 -45.70
N GLN A 119 -36.55 -39.74 -45.63
CA GLN A 119 -37.41 -38.97 -46.54
C GLN A 119 -37.98 -37.73 -45.83
N THR A 120 -37.86 -36.56 -46.46
CA THR A 120 -38.50 -35.32 -45.98
C THR A 120 -39.91 -35.18 -46.54
N LEU A 121 -40.86 -34.85 -45.67
CA LEU A 121 -42.30 -34.75 -45.95
C LEU A 121 -42.81 -33.35 -45.56
N LYS A 122 -43.65 -32.75 -46.40
CA LYS A 122 -44.40 -31.52 -46.12
C LYS A 122 -45.72 -31.83 -45.42
N THR A 123 -45.93 -31.29 -44.22
CA THR A 123 -47.14 -31.48 -43.40
C THR A 123 -48.27 -30.51 -43.79
N LEU A 124 -49.42 -30.63 -43.12
CA LEU A 124 -50.50 -29.63 -43.18
C LEU A 124 -50.38 -28.57 -42.08
N HIS A 125 -49.31 -28.56 -41.30
CA HIS A 125 -49.10 -27.53 -40.28
C HIS A 125 -48.35 -26.34 -40.87
N PHE A 126 -48.94 -25.14 -40.77
CA PHE A 126 -48.30 -23.88 -41.14
C PHE A 126 -48.11 -23.09 -39.84
N PRO A 127 -46.86 -22.98 -39.32
CA PRO A 127 -46.60 -22.28 -38.08
C PRO A 127 -47.01 -20.81 -38.13
N LYS A 128 -47.63 -20.31 -37.07
CA LYS A 128 -48.08 -18.92 -36.94
C LYS A 128 -47.67 -18.36 -35.58
N ARG A 129 -47.47 -17.05 -35.50
CA ARG A 129 -47.26 -16.38 -34.21
C ARG A 129 -48.50 -16.51 -33.34
N SER A 130 -48.32 -16.87 -32.07
CA SER A 130 -49.39 -16.90 -31.08
C SER A 130 -49.87 -15.47 -30.80
N ILE A 131 -51.14 -15.17 -31.11
CA ILE A 131 -51.75 -13.87 -30.84
C ILE A 131 -52.48 -13.95 -29.49
N SER A 132 -52.04 -13.14 -28.51
CA SER A 132 -52.68 -13.02 -27.20
C SER A 132 -53.29 -11.63 -27.02
N PRO A 133 -54.58 -11.51 -26.63
CA PRO A 133 -55.56 -12.57 -26.47
C PRO A 133 -56.10 -13.10 -27.82
N PRO A 134 -56.66 -14.32 -27.86
CA PRO A 134 -57.24 -14.89 -29.08
C PRO A 134 -58.28 -13.95 -29.69
N THR A 135 -58.26 -13.80 -31.02
CA THR A 135 -59.23 -12.95 -31.70
C THR A 135 -60.63 -13.57 -31.64
N HIS A 136 -61.62 -12.85 -31.13
CA HIS A 136 -63.04 -13.24 -31.17
C HIS A 136 -63.66 -13.22 -32.58
N LYS A 137 -62.88 -12.87 -33.61
CA LYS A 137 -63.35 -12.88 -35.00
C LYS A 137 -63.34 -14.34 -35.50
N PRO A 138 -64.44 -14.82 -36.13
CA PRO A 138 -64.43 -16.13 -36.77
C PRO A 138 -63.33 -16.16 -37.85
N PRO A 139 -62.66 -17.31 -38.06
CA PRO A 139 -61.59 -17.41 -39.05
C PRO A 139 -62.11 -16.99 -40.44
N PRO A 140 -61.29 -16.28 -41.23
CA PRO A 140 -61.71 -15.70 -42.53
C PRO A 140 -62.06 -16.77 -43.58
N SER A 141 -61.63 -18.02 -43.34
CA SER A 141 -61.89 -19.19 -44.16
C SER A 141 -62.48 -20.30 -43.30
N PRO A 142 -63.21 -21.25 -43.90
CA PRO A 142 -63.74 -22.37 -43.16
C PRO A 142 -62.64 -23.15 -42.43
N PRO A 143 -62.89 -23.61 -41.18
CA PRO A 143 -61.87 -24.10 -40.25
C PRO A 143 -61.21 -25.43 -40.65
N TRP A 144 -61.54 -25.98 -41.82
CA TRP A 144 -61.15 -27.34 -42.20
C TRP A 144 -59.87 -27.42 -43.05
N LEU A 145 -59.32 -26.34 -43.61
CA LEU A 145 -58.04 -26.37 -44.32
C LEU A 145 -57.11 -25.28 -43.79
N PRO A 146 -55.82 -25.58 -43.56
CA PRO A 146 -54.86 -24.61 -43.10
C PRO A 146 -54.60 -23.55 -44.19
N ILE A 147 -54.43 -22.29 -43.79
CA ILE A 147 -54.08 -21.20 -44.70
C ILE A 147 -52.56 -21.20 -44.85
N PRO A 148 -52.00 -21.18 -46.08
CA PRO A 148 -50.56 -21.08 -46.34
C PRO A 148 -50.02 -19.67 -46.05
N GLU A 149 -50.19 -19.24 -44.81
CA GLU A 149 -49.65 -18.02 -44.22
C GLU A 149 -48.92 -18.46 -42.94
N GLY A 150 -47.78 -17.84 -42.63
CA GLY A 150 -47.04 -18.26 -41.44
C GLY A 150 -45.62 -17.72 -41.35
N THR A 151 -44.97 -18.08 -40.25
CA THR A 151 -43.60 -17.67 -39.90
C THR A 151 -42.52 -18.35 -40.75
N LEU A 152 -42.87 -19.28 -41.63
CA LEU A 152 -41.97 -19.95 -42.59
C LEU A 152 -42.13 -19.45 -44.04
N GLY A 153 -42.75 -18.29 -44.25
CA GLY A 153 -42.87 -17.69 -45.59
C GLY A 153 -43.91 -18.37 -46.49
N GLY A 154 -44.98 -18.90 -45.90
CA GLY A 154 -46.06 -19.59 -46.61
C GLY A 154 -45.79 -21.07 -46.92
N GLU A 155 -44.62 -21.60 -46.56
CA GLU A 155 -44.34 -23.04 -46.62
C GLU A 155 -44.87 -23.79 -45.39
N PRO A 156 -45.34 -25.05 -45.54
CA PRO A 156 -45.70 -25.88 -44.41
C PRO A 156 -44.46 -26.37 -43.66
N GLN A 157 -44.66 -26.74 -42.39
CA GLN A 157 -43.64 -27.39 -41.59
C GLN A 157 -43.27 -28.77 -42.15
N ARG A 158 -42.00 -29.15 -41.98
CA ARG A 158 -41.42 -30.41 -42.46
C ARG A 158 -41.41 -31.47 -41.38
N LEU A 159 -41.45 -32.71 -41.83
CA LEU A 159 -41.38 -33.92 -41.01
C LEU A 159 -40.51 -34.95 -41.73
N ARG A 160 -39.65 -35.66 -41.01
CA ARG A 160 -38.82 -36.73 -41.61
C ARG A 160 -39.36 -38.11 -41.30
N LEU A 161 -39.19 -39.01 -42.25
CA LEU A 161 -39.56 -40.41 -42.16
C LEU A 161 -38.34 -41.27 -42.45
N THR A 162 -37.96 -42.14 -41.52
CA THR A 162 -36.78 -42.99 -41.63
C THR A 162 -37.14 -44.44 -41.37
N SER A 163 -36.62 -45.36 -42.19
CA SER A 163 -36.66 -46.79 -41.89
C SER A 163 -35.36 -47.22 -41.19
N ARG A 164 -35.44 -47.62 -39.92
CA ARG A 164 -34.32 -48.19 -39.15
C ARG A 164 -34.79 -49.43 -38.39
N ASP A 165 -33.94 -50.44 -38.34
CA ASP A 165 -34.19 -51.71 -37.61
C ASP A 165 -35.51 -52.41 -38.00
N LYS A 166 -35.88 -52.36 -39.29
CA LYS A 166 -37.15 -52.88 -39.84
C LYS A 166 -38.43 -52.20 -39.32
N SER A 167 -38.29 -51.15 -38.49
CA SER A 167 -39.37 -50.28 -38.05
C SER A 167 -39.34 -48.95 -38.80
N LEU A 168 -40.50 -48.31 -38.90
CA LEU A 168 -40.66 -46.99 -39.48
C LEU A 168 -40.69 -45.94 -38.37
N TRP A 169 -39.90 -44.88 -38.50
CA TRP A 169 -39.77 -43.81 -37.50
C TRP A 169 -40.11 -42.47 -38.12
N VAL A 170 -40.92 -41.68 -37.42
CA VAL A 170 -41.49 -40.42 -37.90
C VAL A 170 -41.03 -39.27 -37.01
N GLY A 171 -40.66 -38.14 -37.59
CA GLY A 171 -40.10 -36.99 -36.87
C GLY A 171 -38.65 -37.19 -36.42
N THR A 172 -37.85 -37.92 -37.21
CA THR A 172 -36.40 -38.07 -36.96
C THR A 172 -35.63 -36.80 -37.32
N ASP A 173 -34.38 -36.71 -36.87
CA ASP A 173 -33.44 -35.69 -37.35
C ASP A 173 -32.92 -35.99 -38.77
N ALA A 174 -31.97 -35.18 -39.26
CA ALA A 174 -31.37 -35.32 -40.59
C ALA A 174 -30.59 -36.63 -40.78
N PHE A 175 -30.13 -37.25 -39.69
CA PHE A 175 -29.37 -38.51 -39.69
C PHE A 175 -30.26 -39.73 -39.43
N GLY A 176 -31.57 -39.54 -39.28
CA GLY A 176 -32.50 -40.62 -38.98
C GLY A 176 -32.51 -41.05 -37.51
N GLN A 177 -31.93 -40.25 -36.60
CA GLN A 177 -31.93 -40.48 -35.16
C GLN A 177 -33.16 -39.82 -34.50
N GLY A 178 -33.49 -40.27 -33.28
CA GLY A 178 -34.69 -39.80 -32.57
C GLY A 178 -36.00 -40.25 -33.22
N GLY A 179 -37.05 -39.43 -33.11
CA GLY A 179 -38.37 -39.67 -33.70
C GLY A 179 -39.27 -40.64 -32.93
N VAL A 180 -40.47 -40.86 -33.48
CA VAL A 180 -41.53 -41.70 -32.94
C VAL A 180 -41.71 -42.95 -33.81
N GLU A 181 -41.71 -44.13 -33.19
CA GLU A 181 -41.89 -45.41 -33.89
C GLU A 181 -43.35 -45.61 -34.34
N VAL A 182 -43.53 -46.10 -35.57
CA VAL A 182 -44.80 -46.63 -36.08
C VAL A 182 -44.98 -48.05 -35.58
N VAL A 183 -45.98 -48.27 -34.73
CA VAL A 183 -46.24 -49.52 -34.01
C VAL A 183 -47.39 -50.35 -34.56
N LYS A 184 -48.17 -49.78 -35.49
CA LYS A 184 -49.27 -50.49 -36.16
C LYS A 184 -49.03 -50.60 -37.66
N GLU A 185 -49.56 -51.66 -38.24
CA GLU A 185 -49.50 -51.87 -39.68
C GLU A 185 -50.23 -50.75 -40.43
N ARG A 186 -49.69 -50.42 -41.62
CA ARG A 186 -50.27 -49.44 -42.53
C ARG A 186 -51.69 -49.85 -42.91
N THR A 187 -52.68 -49.03 -42.58
CA THR A 187 -54.10 -49.30 -42.90
C THR A 187 -54.58 -48.38 -44.02
N VAL A 188 -55.19 -48.96 -45.06
CA VAL A 188 -55.66 -48.24 -46.27
C VAL A 188 -57.14 -47.85 -46.12
N ALA A 189 -57.45 -46.58 -46.33
CA ALA A 189 -58.79 -46.01 -46.36
C ALA A 189 -59.17 -45.58 -47.78
N SER A 190 -60.47 -45.33 -48.04
CA SER A 190 -60.95 -44.82 -49.35
C SER A 190 -60.37 -43.45 -49.71
N ASN A 191 -59.96 -42.67 -48.72
CA ASN A 191 -59.47 -41.31 -48.91
C ASN A 191 -58.06 -41.06 -48.32
N GLY A 192 -57.31 -42.11 -47.94
CA GLY A 192 -55.94 -41.98 -47.44
C GLY A 192 -55.35 -43.23 -46.81
N VAL A 193 -54.29 -43.06 -46.01
CA VAL A 193 -53.65 -44.13 -45.21
C VAL A 193 -53.40 -43.70 -43.77
N VAL A 194 -53.51 -44.65 -42.83
CA VAL A 194 -53.24 -44.44 -41.40
C VAL A 194 -52.00 -45.24 -40.99
N TYR A 195 -51.09 -44.57 -40.26
CA TYR A 195 -49.97 -45.19 -39.57
C TYR A 195 -50.13 -44.97 -38.07
N GLY A 196 -50.25 -46.04 -37.29
CA GLY A 196 -50.32 -45.93 -35.83
C GLY A 196 -48.95 -45.68 -35.22
N ILE A 197 -48.80 -44.57 -34.50
CA ILE A 197 -47.52 -44.15 -33.89
C ILE A 197 -47.54 -44.32 -32.37
N SER A 198 -46.37 -44.62 -31.82
CA SER A 198 -46.15 -44.91 -30.40
C SER A 198 -46.12 -43.69 -29.49
N ASP A 199 -46.05 -42.46 -30.01
CA ASP A 199 -46.10 -41.22 -29.24
C ASP A 199 -46.71 -40.12 -30.11
N MET A 200 -47.02 -38.95 -29.54
CA MET A 200 -47.52 -37.80 -30.30
C MET A 200 -46.34 -37.01 -30.90
N LEU A 201 -46.38 -36.75 -32.22
CA LEU A 201 -45.38 -35.92 -32.90
C LEU A 201 -45.41 -34.50 -32.33
N GLN A 202 -44.25 -33.92 -32.06
CA GLN A 202 -44.12 -32.58 -31.50
C GLN A 202 -43.90 -31.56 -32.59
N VAL A 203 -44.73 -30.51 -32.62
CA VAL A 203 -44.47 -29.34 -33.47
C VAL A 203 -43.11 -28.74 -33.09
N PRO A 204 -42.24 -28.44 -34.07
CA PRO A 204 -40.95 -27.84 -33.77
C PRO A 204 -41.11 -26.48 -33.06
N PRO A 205 -40.35 -26.22 -31.99
CA PRO A 205 -40.42 -24.96 -31.25
C PRO A 205 -39.72 -23.80 -32.02
N SER A 206 -39.72 -22.58 -31.48
CA SER A 206 -39.02 -21.44 -32.09
C SER A 206 -37.50 -21.61 -32.09
N LEU A 207 -36.79 -20.91 -32.96
CA LEU A 207 -35.32 -20.95 -33.05
C LEU A 207 -34.66 -20.61 -31.72
N ALA A 208 -35.17 -19.62 -30.97
CA ALA A 208 -34.66 -19.29 -29.63
C ALA A 208 -34.71 -20.51 -28.69
N ASN A 209 -35.83 -21.25 -28.67
CA ASN A 209 -35.99 -22.45 -27.85
C ASN A 209 -35.09 -23.61 -28.32
N ILE A 210 -34.84 -23.72 -29.62
CA ILE A 210 -33.91 -24.74 -30.16
C ILE A 210 -32.48 -24.38 -29.74
N VAL A 211 -32.02 -23.17 -30.02
CA VAL A 211 -30.67 -22.72 -29.69
C VAL A 211 -30.43 -22.80 -28.17
N GLY A 212 -31.42 -22.44 -27.34
CA GLY A 212 -31.31 -22.52 -25.88
C GLY A 212 -31.23 -23.94 -25.31
N ASN A 213 -31.65 -24.96 -26.07
CA ASN A 213 -31.67 -26.37 -25.63
C ASN A 213 -30.73 -27.29 -26.40
N GLU A 214 -30.16 -26.81 -27.52
CA GLU A 214 -29.27 -27.61 -28.37
C GLU A 214 -27.92 -27.84 -27.68
N THR A 215 -27.55 -29.12 -27.52
CA THR A 215 -26.38 -29.50 -26.70
C THR A 215 -25.05 -29.08 -27.30
N SER A 216 -24.99 -28.93 -28.62
CA SER A 216 -23.78 -28.50 -29.34
C SER A 216 -23.59 -26.98 -29.42
N LEU A 217 -24.49 -26.20 -28.82
CA LEU A 217 -24.48 -24.72 -28.81
C LEU A 217 -24.37 -24.18 -27.38
N SER A 218 -23.72 -24.92 -26.48
CA SER A 218 -23.66 -24.58 -25.06
C SER A 218 -22.91 -23.27 -24.80
N TYR A 219 -21.85 -22.96 -25.55
CA TYR A 219 -21.14 -21.70 -25.42
C TYR A 219 -21.97 -20.51 -25.94
N LEU A 220 -22.62 -20.68 -27.09
CA LEU A 220 -23.51 -19.65 -27.65
C LEU A 220 -24.59 -19.26 -26.64
N ARG A 221 -25.18 -20.26 -25.96
CA ARG A 221 -26.17 -20.03 -24.90
C ARG A 221 -25.65 -19.14 -23.77
N THR A 222 -24.37 -19.24 -23.40
CA THR A 222 -23.76 -18.40 -22.36
C THR A 222 -23.69 -16.92 -22.75
N ILE A 223 -23.57 -16.65 -24.06
CA ILE A 223 -23.42 -15.28 -24.58
C ILE A 223 -24.72 -14.69 -25.16
N LEU A 224 -25.81 -15.45 -25.24
CA LEU A 224 -27.12 -14.95 -25.66
C LEU A 224 -27.63 -13.88 -24.68
N THR A 225 -27.96 -12.71 -25.21
CA THR A 225 -28.65 -11.64 -24.47
C THR A 225 -30.15 -11.67 -24.77
N PRO A 226 -31.00 -11.08 -23.92
CA PRO A 226 -32.44 -10.99 -24.17
C PRO A 226 -32.77 -10.43 -25.56
N ASP A 227 -32.04 -9.40 -26.00
CA ASP A 227 -32.21 -8.78 -27.31
C ASP A 227 -31.92 -9.75 -28.47
N LEU A 228 -30.93 -10.64 -28.32
CA LEU A 228 -30.63 -11.67 -29.31
C LEU A 228 -31.65 -12.81 -29.26
N GLU A 229 -32.14 -13.17 -28.07
CA GLU A 229 -33.22 -14.15 -27.91
C GLU A 229 -34.53 -13.66 -28.55
N ASP A 230 -34.88 -12.39 -28.36
CA ASP A 230 -36.04 -11.74 -28.98
C ASP A 230 -35.90 -11.75 -30.51
N PHE A 231 -34.71 -11.43 -31.04
CA PHE A 231 -34.43 -11.55 -32.48
C PHE A 231 -34.64 -12.98 -32.98
N LEU A 232 -34.12 -14.00 -32.27
CA LEU A 232 -34.27 -15.40 -32.65
C LEU A 232 -35.71 -15.90 -32.54
N ASN A 233 -36.52 -15.34 -31.65
CA ASN A 233 -37.91 -15.75 -31.44
C ASN A 233 -38.87 -15.06 -32.43
N ASP A 234 -38.64 -13.77 -32.69
CA ASP A 234 -39.57 -12.95 -33.46
C ASP A 234 -39.28 -12.96 -34.96
N THR A 235 -38.06 -13.23 -35.40
CA THR A 235 -37.72 -13.18 -36.83
C THR A 235 -38.34 -14.35 -37.58
N SER A 236 -39.16 -14.06 -38.60
CA SER A 236 -39.77 -15.05 -39.49
C SER A 236 -38.84 -15.35 -40.67
N CYS A 237 -38.98 -16.53 -41.27
CA CYS A 237 -38.17 -16.99 -42.41
C CYS A 237 -36.66 -17.06 -42.13
N LEU A 238 -36.26 -17.13 -40.86
CA LEU A 238 -34.85 -17.07 -40.48
C LEU A 238 -34.13 -18.38 -40.82
N SER A 239 -33.05 -18.29 -41.59
CA SER A 239 -32.14 -19.40 -41.86
C SER A 239 -30.83 -19.15 -41.13
N LEU A 240 -30.59 -19.95 -40.09
CA LEU A 240 -29.53 -19.72 -39.12
C LEU A 240 -28.42 -20.76 -39.30
N PHE A 241 -27.17 -20.32 -39.39
CA PHE A 241 -26.01 -21.18 -39.58
C PHE A 241 -25.13 -21.15 -38.32
N MET A 242 -25.47 -21.87 -37.25
CA MET A 242 -24.77 -21.72 -35.97
C MET A 242 -23.52 -22.62 -35.85
N PRO A 243 -22.38 -22.06 -35.43
CA PRO A 243 -21.19 -22.83 -35.15
C PRO A 243 -21.35 -23.67 -33.89
N VAL A 244 -20.95 -24.94 -33.98
CA VAL A 244 -20.89 -25.86 -32.83
C VAL A 244 -19.82 -25.43 -31.82
N ASP A 245 -19.90 -25.89 -30.56
CA ASP A 245 -18.99 -25.52 -29.48
C ASP A 245 -17.49 -25.64 -29.84
N ALA A 246 -17.10 -26.70 -30.58
CA ALA A 246 -15.72 -26.89 -31.04
C ALA A 246 -15.20 -25.75 -31.95
N ALA A 247 -16.09 -25.06 -32.66
CA ALA A 247 -15.71 -23.90 -33.47
C ALA A 247 -15.37 -22.68 -32.60
N TRP A 248 -16.05 -22.51 -31.47
CA TRP A 248 -15.77 -21.43 -30.52
C TRP A 248 -14.47 -21.65 -29.76
N GLU A 249 -14.08 -22.90 -29.51
CA GLU A 249 -12.80 -23.26 -28.87
C GLU A 249 -11.57 -22.85 -29.69
N SER A 250 -11.73 -22.55 -30.97
CA SER A 250 -10.63 -22.08 -31.84
C SER A 250 -10.24 -20.61 -31.62
N ILE A 251 -11.05 -19.86 -30.87
CA ILE A 251 -10.85 -18.45 -30.55
C ILE A 251 -10.00 -18.32 -29.28
N ASP A 252 -9.21 -17.24 -29.18
CA ASP A 252 -8.41 -16.96 -27.98
C ASP A 252 -9.28 -16.95 -26.70
N PRO A 253 -8.80 -17.52 -25.57
CA PRO A 253 -9.57 -17.54 -24.33
C PRO A 253 -10.02 -16.17 -23.83
N LEU A 254 -9.23 -15.10 -24.07
CA LEU A 254 -9.57 -13.74 -23.66
C LEU A 254 -10.63 -13.12 -24.57
N GLU A 255 -10.60 -13.43 -25.87
CA GLU A 255 -11.67 -13.05 -26.82
C GLU A 255 -13.00 -13.72 -26.45
N ARG A 256 -12.97 -14.98 -26.02
CA ARG A 256 -14.16 -15.67 -25.50
C ARG A 256 -14.67 -15.06 -24.20
N LEU A 257 -13.77 -14.72 -23.28
CA LEU A 257 -14.15 -14.05 -22.04
C LEU A 257 -14.73 -12.66 -22.31
N TYR A 258 -14.19 -11.93 -23.29
CA TYR A 258 -14.74 -10.66 -23.75
C TYR A 258 -16.17 -10.84 -24.27
N LEU A 259 -16.45 -11.85 -25.09
CA LEU A 259 -17.80 -12.16 -25.58
C LEU A 259 -18.80 -12.49 -24.47
N GLU A 260 -18.36 -12.98 -23.30
CA GLU A 260 -19.23 -13.18 -22.13
C GLU A 260 -19.51 -11.86 -21.40
N SER A 261 -18.65 -10.85 -21.54
CA SER A 261 -18.75 -9.55 -20.86
C SER A 261 -19.81 -8.62 -21.46
N ALA A 262 -20.48 -7.82 -20.63
CA ALA A 262 -21.54 -6.90 -21.07
C ALA A 262 -21.09 -5.88 -22.15
N PHE A 263 -19.78 -5.67 -22.33
CA PHE A 263 -19.22 -4.73 -23.30
C PHE A 263 -19.07 -5.30 -24.72
N ALA A 264 -19.46 -6.57 -24.93
CA ALA A 264 -19.37 -7.23 -26.23
C ALA A 264 -20.70 -7.27 -26.99
N GLU A 265 -21.72 -6.54 -26.57
CA GLU A 265 -23.06 -6.57 -27.17
C GLU A 265 -23.05 -6.35 -28.70
N ASP A 266 -22.34 -5.31 -29.16
CA ASP A 266 -22.18 -5.01 -30.60
C ASP A 266 -21.46 -6.14 -31.35
N ASP A 267 -20.43 -6.74 -30.74
CA ASP A 267 -19.67 -7.83 -31.34
C ASP A 267 -20.50 -9.12 -31.42
N ARG A 268 -21.24 -9.46 -30.37
CA ARG A 268 -22.17 -10.60 -30.37
C ARG A 268 -23.25 -10.43 -31.43
N ARG A 269 -23.83 -9.24 -31.53
CA ARG A 269 -24.86 -8.94 -32.53
C ARG A 269 -24.33 -9.10 -33.94
N ARG A 270 -23.16 -8.51 -34.24
CA ARG A 270 -22.51 -8.65 -35.56
C ARG A 270 -22.20 -10.10 -35.89
N ILE A 271 -21.70 -10.88 -34.92
CA ILE A 271 -21.46 -12.32 -35.10
C ILE A 271 -22.76 -13.06 -35.40
N LEU A 272 -23.85 -12.80 -34.67
CA LEU A 272 -25.15 -13.43 -34.96
C LEU A 272 -25.67 -13.04 -36.36
N ASP A 273 -25.58 -11.76 -36.73
CA ASP A 273 -25.99 -11.26 -38.03
C ASP A 273 -25.17 -11.87 -39.19
N MET A 274 -23.89 -12.21 -38.95
CA MET A 274 -23.02 -12.90 -39.92
C MET A 274 -23.47 -14.34 -40.18
N HIS A 275 -24.22 -14.95 -39.26
CA HIS A 275 -24.72 -16.32 -39.39
C HIS A 275 -26.23 -16.40 -39.62
N SER A 276 -26.89 -15.25 -39.79
CA SER A 276 -28.34 -15.15 -39.98
C SER A 276 -28.64 -14.74 -41.42
N VAL A 277 -29.57 -15.44 -42.08
CA VAL A 277 -30.07 -15.10 -43.42
C VAL A 277 -31.59 -14.96 -43.35
N VAL A 278 -32.10 -13.78 -43.73
CA VAL A 278 -33.54 -13.51 -43.83
C VAL A 278 -33.87 -13.13 -45.28
N GLU A 279 -34.52 -14.05 -45.99
CA GLU A 279 -34.96 -13.84 -47.38
C GLU A 279 -36.44 -14.26 -47.53
N GLU A 280 -36.99 -14.11 -48.74
CA GLU A 280 -38.30 -14.69 -49.08
C GLU A 280 -38.23 -16.23 -48.97
N GLY A 281 -38.71 -16.75 -47.85
CA GLY A 281 -38.77 -18.18 -47.54
C GLY A 281 -37.50 -18.74 -46.88
N VAL A 282 -37.69 -19.83 -46.13
CA VAL A 282 -36.63 -20.52 -45.39
C VAL A 282 -35.70 -21.31 -46.33
N LYS A 283 -34.39 -21.24 -46.09
CA LYS A 283 -33.36 -21.92 -46.89
C LYS A 283 -33.04 -23.29 -46.34
N TRP A 284 -33.78 -24.27 -46.84
CA TRP A 284 -33.60 -25.69 -46.52
C TRP A 284 -32.42 -26.30 -47.27
N SER A 285 -31.84 -27.38 -46.74
CA SER A 285 -30.68 -28.02 -47.37
C SER A 285 -30.94 -28.56 -48.78
N GLU A 286 -32.19 -28.89 -49.11
CA GLU A 286 -32.61 -29.32 -50.45
C GLU A 286 -32.60 -28.19 -51.49
N SER A 287 -32.65 -26.92 -51.07
CA SER A 287 -32.61 -25.77 -51.98
C SER A 287 -31.18 -25.34 -52.31
N PHE A 288 -30.19 -25.97 -51.66
CA PHE A 288 -28.78 -25.74 -51.93
C PHE A 288 -28.38 -26.40 -53.25
N SER A 289 -27.91 -25.57 -54.19
CA SER A 289 -27.32 -25.96 -55.46
C SER A 289 -25.87 -25.47 -55.48
N SER A 290 -25.04 -25.97 -56.40
CA SER A 290 -23.62 -25.60 -56.52
C SER A 290 -23.35 -24.12 -56.85
N SER A 291 -24.38 -23.28 -56.95
CA SER A 291 -24.27 -21.83 -57.18
C SER A 291 -25.20 -21.00 -56.28
N THR A 292 -25.71 -21.56 -55.18
CA THR A 292 -26.60 -20.81 -54.27
C THR A 292 -25.79 -19.78 -53.51
N LYS A 293 -26.20 -18.50 -53.63
CA LYS A 293 -25.67 -17.37 -52.87
C LYS A 293 -26.76 -16.83 -51.96
N MET A 294 -26.40 -16.55 -50.72
CA MET A 294 -27.31 -16.01 -49.72
C MET A 294 -26.67 -14.78 -49.08
N THR A 295 -27.47 -13.75 -48.79
CA THR A 295 -26.95 -12.56 -48.11
C THR A 295 -27.27 -12.67 -46.63
N THR A 296 -26.26 -12.50 -45.78
CA THR A 296 -26.43 -12.48 -44.32
C THR A 296 -27.04 -11.16 -43.88
N GLU A 297 -27.62 -11.11 -42.68
CA GLU A 297 -28.08 -9.87 -42.06
C GLU A 297 -26.94 -8.85 -41.85
N TYR A 298 -25.70 -9.34 -41.68
CA TYR A 298 -24.50 -8.49 -41.67
C TYR A 298 -24.17 -7.89 -43.05
N GLY A 299 -24.74 -8.41 -44.14
CA GLY A 299 -24.50 -7.97 -45.52
C GLY A 299 -23.40 -8.72 -46.27
N SER A 300 -22.82 -9.76 -45.67
CA SER A 300 -21.86 -10.64 -46.35
C SER A 300 -22.58 -11.67 -47.22
N VAL A 301 -21.90 -12.16 -48.26
CA VAL A 301 -22.44 -13.21 -49.13
C VAL A 301 -21.91 -14.56 -48.68
N LEU A 302 -22.82 -15.50 -48.38
CA LEU A 302 -22.50 -16.90 -48.15
C LEU A 302 -22.63 -17.67 -49.46
N ASP A 303 -21.50 -18.23 -49.93
CA ASP A 303 -21.47 -19.12 -51.09
C ASP A 303 -21.65 -20.58 -50.64
N VAL A 304 -22.60 -21.30 -51.22
CA VAL A 304 -22.87 -22.71 -50.90
C VAL A 304 -22.29 -23.64 -51.96
N GLU A 305 -21.53 -24.63 -51.51
CA GLU A 305 -20.98 -25.68 -52.34
C GLU A 305 -21.52 -27.04 -51.89
N VAL A 306 -22.16 -27.75 -52.83
CA VAL A 306 -22.71 -29.10 -52.58
C VAL A 306 -21.83 -30.12 -53.29
N SER A 307 -21.28 -31.08 -52.54
CA SER A 307 -20.40 -32.13 -53.07
C SER A 307 -20.85 -33.52 -52.60
N SER A 308 -20.28 -34.58 -53.18
CA SER A 308 -20.51 -35.96 -52.72
C SER A 308 -20.01 -36.22 -51.28
N LYS A 309 -19.19 -35.32 -50.72
CA LYS A 309 -18.67 -35.39 -49.35
C LYS A 309 -19.49 -34.57 -48.35
N GLY A 310 -20.55 -33.88 -48.81
CA GLY A 310 -21.42 -33.03 -47.99
C GLY A 310 -21.51 -31.59 -48.52
N THR A 311 -22.29 -30.78 -47.80
CA THR A 311 -22.50 -29.35 -48.08
C THR A 311 -21.53 -28.50 -47.28
N THR A 312 -20.92 -27.52 -47.93
CA THR A 312 -20.08 -26.49 -47.31
C THR A 312 -20.64 -25.10 -47.60
N ILE A 313 -20.51 -24.19 -46.64
CA ILE A 313 -20.98 -22.80 -46.71
C ILE A 313 -19.77 -21.92 -46.44
N ASN A 314 -19.33 -21.18 -47.45
CA ASN A 314 -18.13 -20.36 -47.40
C ASN A 314 -16.89 -21.13 -46.87
N GLY A 315 -16.73 -22.38 -47.33
CA GLY A 315 -15.68 -23.32 -46.89
C GLY A 315 -15.96 -24.08 -45.58
N THR A 316 -16.98 -23.69 -44.82
CA THR A 316 -17.35 -24.33 -43.55
C THR A 316 -18.27 -25.54 -43.78
N LYS A 317 -17.97 -26.68 -43.16
CA LYS A 317 -18.80 -27.90 -43.28
C LYS A 317 -20.10 -27.75 -42.49
N VAL A 318 -21.22 -28.08 -43.12
CA VAL A 318 -22.51 -28.26 -42.41
C VAL A 318 -22.43 -29.57 -41.63
N VAL A 319 -22.40 -29.45 -40.30
CA VAL A 319 -22.36 -30.57 -39.35
C VAL A 319 -23.72 -31.25 -39.34
N GLN A 320 -24.80 -30.49 -39.12
CA GLN A 320 -26.18 -30.99 -39.12
C GLN A 320 -27.07 -30.02 -39.89
N PRO A 321 -27.61 -30.42 -41.06
CA PRO A 321 -28.54 -29.58 -41.80
C PRO A 321 -29.95 -29.65 -41.22
N ASP A 322 -30.73 -28.60 -41.45
CA ASP A 322 -32.19 -28.65 -41.37
C ASP A 322 -32.73 -29.10 -40.00
N VAL A 323 -32.32 -28.44 -38.92
CA VAL A 323 -33.02 -28.50 -37.63
C VAL A 323 -34.24 -27.60 -37.73
N TYR A 324 -35.43 -28.22 -37.73
CA TYR A 324 -36.68 -27.53 -38.00
C TYR A 324 -37.13 -26.67 -36.82
N ALA A 325 -37.58 -25.45 -37.09
CA ALA A 325 -38.13 -24.53 -36.11
C ALA A 325 -39.48 -23.97 -36.58
N SER A 326 -40.28 -23.41 -35.67
CA SER A 326 -41.57 -22.79 -36.02
C SER A 326 -41.40 -21.52 -36.85
N ASN A 327 -40.31 -20.78 -36.70
CA ASN A 327 -40.05 -19.52 -37.39
C ASN A 327 -38.87 -19.54 -38.37
N GLY A 328 -38.25 -20.72 -38.59
CA GLY A 328 -37.10 -20.82 -39.48
C GLY A 328 -36.47 -22.21 -39.52
N VAL A 329 -35.18 -22.24 -39.84
CA VAL A 329 -34.33 -23.43 -39.85
C VAL A 329 -32.97 -23.13 -39.23
N LEU A 330 -32.45 -24.09 -38.46
CA LEU A 330 -31.09 -24.07 -37.94
C LEU A 330 -30.22 -25.11 -38.68
N HIS A 331 -29.07 -24.69 -39.16
CA HIS A 331 -28.00 -25.51 -39.71
C HIS A 331 -26.79 -25.40 -38.79
N LEU A 332 -26.33 -26.52 -38.23
CA LEU A 332 -25.10 -26.52 -37.43
C LEU A 332 -23.89 -26.58 -38.34
N VAL A 333 -22.88 -25.75 -38.07
CA VAL A 333 -21.68 -25.60 -38.89
C VAL A 333 -20.40 -25.80 -38.09
N SER A 334 -19.32 -26.23 -38.76
CA SER A 334 -18.07 -26.65 -38.10
C SER A 334 -17.11 -25.51 -37.73
N THR A 335 -17.33 -24.31 -38.25
CA THR A 335 -16.41 -23.18 -38.12
C THR A 335 -17.19 -21.89 -37.85
N LEU A 336 -16.62 -21.00 -37.04
CA LEU A 336 -17.18 -19.68 -36.74
C LEU A 336 -16.84 -18.70 -37.87
N LEU A 337 -17.85 -18.01 -38.41
CA LEU A 337 -17.66 -16.92 -39.35
C LEU A 337 -17.53 -15.59 -38.58
N ILE A 338 -16.33 -15.02 -38.55
CA ILE A 338 -16.07 -13.75 -37.84
C ILE A 338 -16.24 -12.59 -38.84
N PRO A 339 -17.16 -11.63 -38.59
CA PRO A 339 -17.32 -10.48 -39.47
C PRO A 339 -16.10 -9.55 -39.40
N PRO A 340 -15.72 -8.86 -40.50
CA PRO A 340 -14.61 -7.91 -40.51
C PRO A 340 -14.76 -6.83 -39.43
N GLY A 341 -13.71 -6.63 -38.63
CA GLY A 341 -13.71 -5.64 -37.54
C GLY A 341 -14.43 -6.08 -36.26
N ALA A 342 -15.05 -7.26 -36.23
CA ALA A 342 -15.48 -7.87 -34.98
C ALA A 342 -14.30 -8.59 -34.31
N LEU A 343 -14.31 -8.66 -32.98
CA LEU A 343 -13.24 -9.28 -32.17
C LEU A 343 -11.83 -8.68 -32.35
N GLN A 344 -11.71 -7.50 -32.96
CA GLN A 344 -10.46 -6.71 -32.86
C GLN A 344 -10.31 -6.21 -31.43
N LEU A 345 -9.57 -6.95 -30.60
CA LEU A 345 -9.35 -6.59 -29.20
C LEU A 345 -8.34 -5.43 -29.09
N THR A 346 -8.87 -4.22 -28.96
CA THR A 346 -8.08 -3.05 -28.54
C THR A 346 -7.65 -3.20 -27.07
N PRO A 347 -6.59 -2.51 -26.63
CA PRO A 347 -6.23 -2.45 -25.21
C PRO A 347 -7.42 -2.09 -24.30
N GLU A 348 -8.33 -1.23 -24.75
CA GLU A 348 -9.57 -0.92 -24.03
C GLU A 348 -10.43 -2.16 -23.77
N LYS A 349 -10.68 -2.99 -24.79
CA LYS A 349 -11.47 -4.22 -24.65
C LYS A 349 -10.82 -5.21 -23.69
N TYR A 350 -9.49 -5.33 -23.71
CA TYR A 350 -8.76 -6.15 -22.73
C TYR A 350 -8.93 -5.63 -21.30
N LEU A 351 -8.81 -4.33 -21.08
CA LEU A 351 -8.99 -3.71 -19.77
C LEU A 351 -10.42 -3.93 -19.24
N LEU A 352 -11.44 -3.77 -20.08
CA LEU A 352 -12.84 -4.03 -19.72
C LEU A 352 -13.06 -5.50 -19.33
N THR A 353 -12.47 -6.42 -20.08
CA THR A 353 -12.58 -7.87 -19.83
C THR A 353 -11.87 -8.30 -18.54
N LEU A 354 -10.75 -7.65 -18.22
CA LEU A 354 -9.90 -7.99 -17.07
C LEU A 354 -10.23 -7.18 -15.82
N ASN A 355 -11.49 -6.77 -15.68
CA ASN A 355 -12.04 -6.10 -14.50
C ASN A 355 -11.33 -4.76 -14.17
N CYS A 356 -11.05 -3.95 -15.20
CA CYS A 356 -10.55 -2.58 -15.08
C CYS A 356 -11.59 -1.57 -15.62
N THR A 357 -12.87 -1.81 -15.39
CA THR A 357 -13.98 -1.03 -15.95
C THR A 357 -14.01 0.40 -15.42
N SER A 358 -13.68 0.59 -14.16
CA SER A 358 -13.58 1.90 -13.51
C SER A 358 -12.41 2.70 -14.08
N PHE A 359 -11.26 2.05 -14.32
CA PHE A 359 -10.10 2.69 -14.92
C PHE A 359 -10.42 3.20 -16.34
N VAL A 360 -11.07 2.38 -17.16
CA VAL A 360 -11.52 2.78 -18.50
C VAL A 360 -12.52 3.94 -18.42
N SER A 361 -13.51 3.87 -17.52
CA SER A 361 -14.47 4.97 -17.31
C SER A 361 -13.78 6.29 -16.96
N LEU A 362 -12.74 6.26 -16.12
CA LEU A 362 -11.94 7.44 -15.80
C LEU A 362 -11.21 7.99 -17.03
N LEU A 363 -10.62 7.14 -17.89
CA LEU A 363 -9.99 7.57 -19.15
C LEU A 363 -10.98 8.26 -20.09
N HIS A 364 -12.20 7.73 -20.21
CA HIS A 364 -13.29 8.36 -20.97
C HIS A 364 -13.63 9.74 -20.41
N SER A 365 -13.71 9.88 -19.08
CA SER A 365 -14.08 11.14 -18.43
C SER A 365 -13.13 12.31 -18.72
N VAL A 366 -11.86 12.02 -19.05
CA VAL A 366 -10.83 13.03 -19.35
C VAL A 366 -10.36 13.01 -20.82
N ASN A 367 -11.08 12.30 -21.70
CA ASN A 367 -10.79 12.20 -23.13
C ASN A 367 -9.40 11.60 -23.47
N LEU A 368 -8.96 10.59 -22.72
CA LEU A 368 -7.70 9.85 -22.94
C LEU A 368 -7.90 8.50 -23.65
N THR A 369 -9.09 8.25 -24.22
CA THR A 369 -9.46 6.99 -24.87
C THR A 369 -8.59 6.66 -26.10
N HIS A 370 -8.01 7.67 -26.75
CA HIS A 370 -7.07 7.48 -27.86
C HIS A 370 -5.82 6.67 -27.48
N LEU A 371 -5.45 6.63 -26.19
CA LEU A 371 -4.32 5.85 -25.68
C LEU A 371 -4.61 4.35 -25.61
N VAL A 372 -5.89 3.96 -25.60
CA VAL A 372 -6.32 2.55 -25.43
C VAL A 372 -7.11 2.00 -26.61
N ASN A 373 -7.58 2.86 -27.52
CA ASN A 373 -8.35 2.43 -28.71
C ASN A 373 -7.51 2.19 -29.96
N ASN A 374 -6.30 2.76 -30.05
CA ASN A 374 -5.46 2.56 -31.23
C ASN A 374 -4.47 1.40 -31.01
N SER A 375 -4.61 0.34 -31.80
CA SER A 375 -3.71 -0.83 -31.80
C SER A 375 -2.33 -0.56 -32.40
N ASP A 376 -2.15 0.55 -33.12
CA ASP A 376 -0.89 0.91 -33.78
C ASP A 376 0.08 1.64 -32.84
N HIS A 377 -0.41 2.13 -31.70
CA HIS A 377 0.44 2.80 -30.71
C HIS A 377 1.14 1.79 -29.81
N HIS A 378 2.41 2.08 -29.51
CA HIS A 378 3.23 1.27 -28.62
C HIS A 378 3.21 1.84 -27.21
N TYR A 379 2.51 1.19 -26.29
CA TYR A 379 2.45 1.61 -24.90
C TYR A 379 2.67 0.47 -23.91
N THR A 380 3.16 0.82 -22.74
CA THR A 380 3.07 -0.02 -21.55
C THR A 380 2.08 0.66 -20.61
N ILE A 381 0.96 -0.01 -20.36
CA ILE A 381 -0.17 0.49 -19.57
C ILE A 381 -0.07 -0.09 -18.17
N LEU A 382 -0.09 0.79 -17.17
CA LEU A 382 -0.12 0.42 -15.76
C LEU A 382 -1.56 0.55 -15.27
N ALA A 383 -2.31 -0.55 -15.21
CA ALA A 383 -3.75 -0.53 -14.97
C ALA A 383 -4.13 -1.05 -13.58
N PRO A 384 -4.70 -0.22 -12.69
CA PRO A 384 -5.30 -0.74 -11.47
C PRO A 384 -6.65 -1.41 -11.78
N LYS A 385 -6.87 -2.61 -11.22
CA LYS A 385 -8.15 -3.32 -11.32
C LYS A 385 -9.24 -2.63 -10.48
N ASP A 386 -10.49 -2.97 -10.74
CA ASP A 386 -11.65 -2.38 -10.07
C ASP A 386 -11.66 -2.63 -8.56
N ASP A 387 -11.23 -3.81 -8.12
CA ASP A 387 -11.05 -4.11 -6.71
C ASP A 387 -9.99 -3.21 -6.06
N VAL A 388 -8.85 -3.00 -6.74
CA VAL A 388 -7.82 -2.05 -6.30
C VAL A 388 -8.37 -0.62 -6.25
N LEU A 389 -8.98 -0.13 -7.32
CA LEU A 389 -9.54 1.23 -7.39
C LEU A 389 -10.62 1.48 -6.34
N SER A 390 -11.43 0.47 -6.02
CA SER A 390 -12.51 0.61 -5.03
C SER A 390 -12.01 1.03 -3.65
N PHE A 391 -10.76 0.67 -3.27
CA PHE A 391 -10.14 1.09 -2.00
C PHE A 391 -9.71 2.56 -2.00
N PHE A 392 -9.61 3.20 -3.17
CA PHE A 392 -9.11 4.57 -3.34
C PHE A 392 -10.17 5.53 -3.89
N ASN A 393 -11.43 5.10 -4.03
CA ASN A 393 -12.52 5.91 -4.59
C ASN A 393 -12.72 7.27 -3.89
N ASP A 394 -12.54 7.34 -2.56
CA ASP A 394 -12.66 8.60 -1.81
C ASP A 394 -11.45 9.55 -1.98
N GLY A 395 -10.35 9.07 -2.56
CA GLY A 395 -9.10 9.80 -2.74
C GLY A 395 -8.83 10.27 -4.17
N LEU A 396 -9.59 9.80 -5.17
CA LEU A 396 -9.39 10.17 -6.57
C LEU A 396 -9.94 11.57 -6.87
N PRO A 397 -9.28 12.38 -7.74
CA PRO A 397 -9.81 13.66 -8.17
C PRO A 397 -11.14 13.52 -8.92
N LYS A 398 -11.88 14.63 -9.04
CA LYS A 398 -13.19 14.64 -9.70
C LYS A 398 -13.06 14.22 -11.17
N ALA A 399 -14.01 13.42 -11.64
CA ALA A 399 -14.11 13.04 -13.05
C ALA A 399 -14.09 14.29 -13.96
N GLY A 400 -13.27 14.24 -15.02
CA GLY A 400 -13.06 15.34 -15.95
C GLY A 400 -12.14 16.47 -15.47
N SER A 401 -11.52 16.38 -14.29
CA SER A 401 -10.55 17.38 -13.83
C SER A 401 -9.18 17.22 -14.52
N GLU A 402 -8.42 18.31 -14.64
CA GLU A 402 -7.06 18.24 -15.19
C GLU A 402 -6.12 17.46 -14.26
N GLU A 403 -6.33 17.49 -12.94
CA GLU A 403 -5.56 16.67 -12.00
C GLU A 403 -5.78 15.18 -12.24
N LEU A 404 -7.02 14.74 -12.49
CA LEU A 404 -7.30 13.35 -12.84
C LEU A 404 -6.61 12.97 -14.16
N LYS A 405 -6.65 13.86 -15.15
CA LYS A 405 -6.01 13.64 -16.45
C LYS A 405 -4.50 13.45 -16.30
N GLN A 406 -3.84 14.26 -15.47
CA GLN A 406 -2.42 14.12 -15.19
C GLN A 406 -2.08 12.78 -14.52
N ILE A 407 -2.86 12.39 -13.50
CA ILE A 407 -2.74 11.08 -12.85
C ILE A 407 -2.84 9.96 -13.90
N LEU A 408 -3.86 10.00 -14.75
CA LEU A 408 -4.08 8.97 -15.75
C LEU A 408 -2.96 8.93 -16.81
N GLN A 409 -2.45 10.07 -17.28
CA GLN A 409 -1.31 10.11 -18.20
C GLN A 409 -0.03 9.49 -17.60
N TYR A 410 0.16 9.60 -16.28
CA TYR A 410 1.29 9.00 -15.58
C TYR A 410 1.25 7.45 -15.54
N HIS A 411 0.10 6.84 -15.84
CA HIS A 411 -0.06 5.38 -15.96
C HIS A 411 0.33 4.82 -17.34
N PHE A 412 0.66 5.69 -18.31
CA PHE A 412 1.06 5.27 -19.66
C PHE A 412 2.53 5.56 -19.88
N ILE A 413 3.27 4.53 -20.27
CA ILE A 413 4.69 4.62 -20.63
C ILE A 413 4.82 4.36 -22.13
N PRO A 414 5.33 5.30 -22.93
CA PRO A 414 5.60 5.09 -24.34
C PRO A 414 6.59 3.93 -24.56
N GLY A 415 6.26 3.05 -25.52
CA GLY A 415 7.03 1.87 -25.88
C GLY A 415 6.64 0.59 -25.12
N VAL A 416 7.18 -0.53 -25.58
CA VAL A 416 6.90 -1.87 -25.04
C VAL A 416 8.02 -2.32 -24.10
N TRP A 417 7.75 -2.24 -22.79
CA TRP A 417 8.68 -2.52 -21.70
C TRP A 417 8.41 -3.89 -21.08
N ALA A 418 8.84 -4.94 -21.78
CA ALA A 418 8.77 -6.31 -21.28
C ALA A 418 9.63 -6.50 -20.02
N PRO A 419 9.31 -7.46 -19.12
CA PRO A 419 10.03 -7.65 -17.85
C PRO A 419 11.55 -7.86 -17.98
N LYS A 420 12.01 -8.34 -19.15
CA LYS A 420 13.43 -8.55 -19.45
C LYS A 420 14.18 -7.26 -19.77
N LYS A 421 13.50 -6.19 -20.20
CA LYS A 421 14.07 -4.87 -20.52
C LYS A 421 14.11 -3.92 -19.32
N LEU A 422 13.52 -4.33 -18.19
CA LEU A 422 13.42 -3.52 -16.98
C LEU A 422 14.62 -3.77 -16.07
N ASP A 423 15.39 -2.72 -15.84
CA ASP A 423 16.52 -2.70 -14.91
C ASP A 423 16.14 -2.04 -13.58
N HIS A 424 16.82 -2.43 -12.49
CA HIS A 424 16.66 -1.80 -11.18
C HIS A 424 17.08 -0.31 -11.26
N GLU A 425 16.28 0.57 -10.67
CA GLU A 425 16.44 2.04 -10.74
C GLU A 425 16.46 2.60 -12.17
N ALA A 426 15.77 1.94 -13.10
CA ALA A 426 15.47 2.54 -14.39
C ALA A 426 14.47 3.70 -14.20
N LEU A 427 14.67 4.78 -14.92
CA LEU A 427 13.73 5.90 -15.01
C LEU A 427 13.10 5.85 -16.40
N LEU A 428 11.78 5.63 -16.46
CA LEU A 428 11.03 5.52 -17.70
C LEU A 428 10.20 6.77 -17.90
N GLU A 429 10.26 7.40 -19.08
CA GLU A 429 9.40 8.53 -19.40
C GLU A 429 7.93 8.08 -19.51
N THR A 430 7.02 8.85 -18.96
CA THR A 430 5.57 8.63 -19.04
C THR A 430 4.93 9.56 -20.08
N GLU A 431 3.64 9.38 -20.34
CA GLU A 431 2.88 10.29 -21.21
C GLU A 431 2.51 11.60 -20.50
N LEU A 432 2.66 11.68 -19.17
CA LEU A 432 2.48 12.91 -18.40
C LEU A 432 3.57 13.93 -18.78
N ARG A 433 3.15 15.12 -19.19
CA ARG A 433 4.03 16.28 -19.42
C ARG A 433 3.80 17.34 -18.37
N GLU A 434 4.89 17.89 -17.84
CA GLU A 434 4.81 18.84 -16.74
C GLU A 434 5.42 20.20 -17.11
N PRO A 435 4.73 21.31 -16.80
CA PRO A 435 5.29 22.64 -16.96
C PRO A 435 6.58 22.83 -16.16
N GLY A 436 6.67 22.21 -14.97
CA GLY A 436 7.86 22.22 -14.13
C GLY A 436 9.09 21.54 -14.75
N LEU A 437 8.89 20.70 -15.77
CA LEU A 437 9.95 20.09 -16.55
C LEU A 437 10.10 20.73 -17.94
N ASP A 438 9.66 22.00 -18.10
CA ASP A 438 9.66 22.72 -19.38
C ASP A 438 8.84 21.99 -20.46
N ASN A 439 7.67 21.47 -20.05
CA ASN A 439 6.80 20.60 -20.84
C ASN A 439 7.44 19.28 -21.31
N GLY A 440 8.55 18.89 -20.65
CA GLY A 440 9.15 17.58 -20.73
C GLY A 440 8.26 16.49 -20.12
N ARG A 441 8.58 15.23 -20.43
CA ARG A 441 7.88 14.08 -19.88
C ARG A 441 8.33 13.82 -18.45
N GLN A 442 7.38 13.57 -17.56
CA GLN A 442 7.68 13.12 -16.21
C GLN A 442 8.15 11.66 -16.26
N VAL A 443 9.11 11.32 -15.42
CA VAL A 443 9.69 9.99 -15.34
C VAL A 443 9.08 9.19 -14.19
N LEU A 444 9.09 7.88 -14.34
CA LEU A 444 8.63 6.91 -13.35
C LEU A 444 9.78 5.96 -13.01
N GLN A 445 10.06 5.82 -11.73
CA GLN A 445 11.10 4.91 -11.25
C GLN A 445 10.61 3.45 -11.25
N VAL A 446 11.46 2.55 -11.74
CA VAL A 446 11.25 1.11 -11.73
C VAL A 446 12.17 0.48 -10.69
N GLU A 447 11.60 -0.36 -9.84
CA GLU A 447 12.37 -1.15 -8.88
C GLU A 447 12.19 -2.63 -9.22
N VAL A 448 13.32 -3.32 -9.41
CA VAL A 448 13.34 -4.76 -9.69
C VAL A 448 14.06 -5.46 -8.55
N HIS A 449 13.37 -6.39 -7.90
CA HIS A 449 13.90 -7.21 -6.81
C HIS A 449 13.96 -8.67 -7.27
N ASN A 450 15.15 -9.28 -7.19
CA ASN A 450 15.31 -10.71 -7.48
C ASN A 450 14.84 -11.52 -6.27
N GLY A 451 13.89 -12.43 -6.48
CA GLY A 451 13.44 -13.36 -5.44
C GLY A 451 14.57 -14.27 -4.93
N GLU A 452 14.44 -14.75 -3.70
CA GLU A 452 15.36 -15.75 -3.14
C GLU A 452 15.36 -17.04 -4.00
N LYS A 453 16.52 -17.71 -4.03
CA LYS A 453 16.96 -18.79 -4.94
C LYS A 453 16.04 -20.03 -5.11
N SER A 454 14.81 -20.06 -4.59
CA SER A 454 13.91 -21.22 -4.69
C SER A 454 12.90 -21.16 -5.85
N ALA A 455 12.74 -20.03 -6.53
CA ALA A 455 11.93 -19.92 -7.74
C ALA A 455 12.65 -19.02 -8.77
N ALA A 456 13.35 -19.62 -9.72
CA ALA A 456 14.27 -18.93 -10.63
C ALA A 456 13.60 -17.95 -11.62
N ASP A 457 12.29 -17.69 -11.52
CA ASP A 457 11.55 -16.87 -12.49
C ASP A 457 10.70 -15.71 -11.90
N SER A 458 10.57 -15.54 -10.58
CA SER A 458 9.76 -14.44 -10.04
C SER A 458 10.60 -13.18 -9.73
N LYS A 459 10.88 -12.37 -10.76
CA LYS A 459 11.30 -10.98 -10.55
C LYS A 459 10.12 -10.20 -9.96
N HIS A 460 10.28 -9.64 -8.76
CA HIS A 460 9.31 -8.69 -8.22
C HIS A 460 9.59 -7.31 -8.78
N ILE A 461 8.65 -6.77 -9.56
CA ILE A 461 8.79 -5.47 -10.22
C ILE A 461 7.75 -4.52 -9.61
N SER A 462 8.18 -3.31 -9.30
CA SER A 462 7.33 -2.18 -8.91
C SER A 462 7.61 -0.96 -9.78
N PHE A 463 6.54 -0.21 -10.04
CA PHE A 463 6.57 1.06 -10.75
C PHE A 463 6.12 2.16 -9.78
N GLY A 464 6.97 3.15 -9.48
CA GLY A 464 6.65 4.19 -8.49
C GLY A 464 6.26 3.64 -7.11
N GLY A 465 6.87 2.51 -6.72
CA GLY A 465 6.53 1.77 -5.50
C GLY A 465 5.19 1.02 -5.52
N ALA A 466 4.43 1.04 -6.63
CA ALA A 466 3.27 0.16 -6.84
C ALA A 466 3.74 -1.19 -7.41
N GLY A 467 3.48 -2.28 -6.70
CA GLY A 467 3.85 -3.62 -7.13
C GLY A 467 2.91 -4.17 -8.21
N ILE A 468 3.41 -5.07 -9.05
CA ILE A 468 2.58 -5.77 -10.06
C ILE A 468 1.76 -6.89 -9.40
N ILE A 469 0.49 -7.02 -9.79
CA ILE A 469 -0.44 -8.07 -9.37
C ILE A 469 -0.65 -9.06 -10.52
N GLY A 470 -0.24 -10.31 -10.31
CA GLY A 470 -0.43 -11.38 -11.29
C GLY A 470 0.48 -11.24 -12.52
N GLU A 471 0.09 -11.91 -13.61
CA GLU A 471 0.82 -11.86 -14.87
C GLU A 471 0.44 -10.63 -15.71
N HIS A 472 1.40 -10.15 -16.50
CA HIS A 472 1.16 -9.09 -17.47
C HIS A 472 0.51 -9.65 -18.72
N VAL A 473 -0.24 -8.81 -19.43
CA VAL A 473 -0.83 -9.16 -20.72
C VAL A 473 0.02 -8.55 -21.82
N ASP A 474 0.48 -9.39 -22.75
CA ASP A 474 1.23 -8.98 -23.94
C ASP A 474 0.29 -8.95 -25.14
N LEU A 475 0.02 -7.74 -25.64
CA LEU A 475 -0.65 -7.50 -26.91
C LEU A 475 0.47 -7.09 -27.85
N ASN A 476 0.58 -7.64 -29.06
CA ASN A 476 1.72 -7.43 -29.98
C ASN A 476 2.44 -6.05 -29.91
N ASN A 477 1.69 -4.95 -29.79
CA ASN A 477 2.22 -3.59 -29.68
C ASN A 477 2.08 -2.94 -28.28
N THR A 478 1.38 -3.52 -27.31
CA THR A 478 1.08 -2.95 -26.00
C THR A 478 1.20 -3.98 -24.87
N ILE A 479 1.86 -3.63 -23.76
CA ILE A 479 1.88 -4.47 -22.55
C ILE A 479 1.00 -3.84 -21.47
N ILE A 480 0.18 -4.66 -20.80
CA ILE A 480 -0.62 -4.23 -19.64
C ILE A 480 -0.08 -4.88 -18.37
N TYR A 481 0.34 -4.06 -17.41
CA TYR A 481 0.69 -4.50 -16.06
C TYR A 481 -0.42 -4.09 -15.10
N PHE A 482 -0.89 -5.04 -14.28
CA PHE A 482 -1.84 -4.72 -13.22
C PHE A 482 -1.09 -4.27 -11.98
N ILE A 483 -1.45 -3.11 -11.44
CA ILE A 483 -0.72 -2.49 -10.31
C ILE A 483 -1.51 -2.55 -9.00
N SER A 484 -0.78 -2.59 -7.88
CA SER A 484 -1.35 -2.78 -6.54
C SER A 484 -2.01 -1.55 -5.92
N ARG A 485 -1.80 -0.38 -6.53
CA ARG A 485 -2.40 0.90 -6.17
C ARG A 485 -2.30 1.84 -7.37
N PRO A 486 -3.20 2.84 -7.51
CA PRO A 486 -3.02 3.91 -8.49
C PRO A 486 -1.69 4.63 -8.28
N LEU A 487 -1.06 5.04 -9.37
CA LEU A 487 0.15 5.86 -9.33
C LEU A 487 -0.22 7.32 -9.09
N GLU A 488 0.54 7.97 -8.23
CA GLU A 488 0.44 9.40 -7.97
C GLU A 488 1.64 10.10 -8.62
N PRO A 489 1.42 11.11 -9.48
CA PRO A 489 2.51 11.93 -10.01
C PRO A 489 3.32 12.59 -8.88
N PRO A 490 4.63 12.83 -9.10
CA PRO A 490 5.46 13.56 -8.16
C PRO A 490 4.90 14.95 -7.85
N VAL A 491 5.02 15.39 -6.59
CA VAL A 491 4.53 16.70 -6.13
C VAL A 491 5.67 17.73 -6.08
N ASP A 492 5.37 18.94 -5.59
CA ASP A 492 6.38 19.98 -5.45
C ASP A 492 7.57 19.54 -4.57
N PRO A 493 8.78 20.09 -4.78
CA PRO A 493 9.97 19.65 -4.06
C PRO A 493 9.86 19.74 -2.53
N LEU A 494 9.15 20.75 -2.01
CA LEU A 494 9.03 20.92 -0.57
C LEU A 494 8.11 19.85 0.02
N GLN A 495 6.98 19.56 -0.64
CA GLN A 495 6.09 18.46 -0.24
C GLN A 495 6.77 17.10 -0.33
N THR A 496 7.58 16.87 -1.36
CA THR A 496 8.35 15.63 -1.53
C THR A 496 9.35 15.42 -0.38
N ALA A 497 10.00 16.48 0.09
CA ALA A 497 10.97 16.41 1.18
C ALA A 497 10.34 16.38 2.60
N LEU A 498 9.12 16.91 2.77
CA LEU A 498 8.45 17.06 4.09
C LEU A 498 8.38 15.77 4.94
N PRO A 499 8.13 14.57 4.38
CA PRO A 499 8.09 13.33 5.16
C PRO A 499 9.45 12.94 5.78
N SER A 500 10.57 13.44 5.24
CA SER A 500 11.91 13.11 5.72
C SER A 500 12.29 14.00 6.92
N LEU A 501 12.28 13.40 8.12
CA LEU A 501 12.64 14.10 9.37
C LEU A 501 14.08 14.63 9.35
N ASP A 502 14.97 13.98 8.60
CA ASP A 502 16.39 14.34 8.47
C ASP A 502 16.63 15.62 7.66
N LEU A 503 15.62 16.09 6.90
CA LEU A 503 15.70 17.29 6.06
C LEU A 503 14.99 18.51 6.69
N SER A 504 14.38 18.33 7.87
CA SER A 504 13.48 19.31 8.49
C SER A 504 14.13 20.66 8.81
N SER A 505 15.40 20.69 9.20
CA SER A 505 16.11 21.94 9.54
C SER A 505 16.28 22.83 8.31
N PHE A 506 16.64 22.23 7.17
CA PHE A 506 16.79 22.98 5.92
C PHE A 506 15.45 23.44 5.37
N LEU A 507 14.42 22.58 5.42
CA LEU A 507 13.06 22.97 5.04
C LEU A 507 12.54 24.12 5.90
N ALA A 508 12.78 24.10 7.22
CA ALA A 508 12.42 25.20 8.11
C ALA A 508 13.14 26.50 7.72
N ALA A 509 14.41 26.42 7.29
CA ALA A 509 15.15 27.57 6.78
C ALA A 509 14.57 28.07 5.44
N VAL A 510 14.15 27.19 4.54
CA VAL A 510 13.43 27.59 3.32
C VAL A 510 12.14 28.32 3.66
N PHE A 511 11.32 27.77 4.55
CA PHE A 511 10.05 28.39 4.96
C PHE A 511 10.20 29.67 5.78
N SER A 512 11.37 29.94 6.38
CA SER A 512 11.65 31.23 7.03
C SER A 512 12.03 32.34 6.03
N THR A 513 12.26 31.99 4.76
CA THR A 513 12.57 32.92 3.67
C THR A 513 11.41 33.14 2.70
N SER A 514 11.62 33.97 1.68
CA SER A 514 10.65 34.20 0.59
C SER A 514 10.70 33.11 -0.50
N LEU A 515 11.60 32.14 -0.40
CA LEU A 515 11.99 31.29 -1.53
C LEU A 515 11.11 30.07 -1.75
N ALA A 516 10.17 29.77 -0.84
CA ALA A 516 9.32 28.60 -0.97
C ALA A 516 8.59 28.55 -2.32
N ASP A 517 7.98 29.67 -2.75
CA ASP A 517 7.29 29.73 -4.04
C ASP A 517 8.24 29.71 -5.24
N VAL A 518 9.45 30.24 -5.08
CA VAL A 518 10.48 30.22 -6.13
C VAL A 518 10.91 28.79 -6.39
N ILE A 519 11.27 28.03 -5.34
CA ILE A 519 11.72 26.64 -5.45
C ILE A 519 10.63 25.74 -6.02
N LYS A 520 9.37 25.95 -5.62
CA LYS A 520 8.23 25.17 -6.12
C LYS A 520 7.95 25.36 -7.61
N LYS A 521 8.23 26.54 -8.16
CA LYS A 521 7.82 26.92 -9.53
C LYS A 521 8.95 27.01 -10.53
N THR A 522 10.20 27.03 -10.06
CA THR A 522 11.35 27.13 -10.96
C THR A 522 11.51 25.81 -11.71
N PRO A 523 11.37 25.80 -13.03
CA PRO A 523 11.39 24.56 -13.79
C PRO A 523 12.82 24.02 -13.89
N ARG A 524 12.91 22.70 -14.11
CA ARG A 524 14.14 21.97 -14.41
C ARG A 524 15.24 22.13 -13.36
N THR A 525 14.92 21.91 -12.09
CA THR A 525 15.89 22.08 -10.99
C THR A 525 16.32 20.75 -10.38
N THR A 526 17.58 20.70 -9.91
CA THR A 526 18.04 19.65 -8.99
C THR A 526 18.26 20.27 -7.62
N PHE A 527 17.48 19.85 -6.63
CA PHE A 527 17.50 20.44 -5.30
C PHE A 527 18.34 19.59 -4.35
N LEU A 528 19.47 20.14 -3.91
CA LEU A 528 20.41 19.49 -3.00
C LEU A 528 20.06 19.82 -1.56
N ILE A 529 19.44 18.90 -0.82
CA ILE A 529 18.98 19.18 0.54
C ILE A 529 20.00 18.64 1.56
N PRO A 530 20.62 19.51 2.38
CA PRO A 530 21.51 19.06 3.44
C PRO A 530 20.74 18.44 4.61
N ARG A 531 21.31 17.39 5.21
CA ARG A 531 20.77 16.77 6.42
C ARG A 531 20.83 17.72 7.63
N ASN A 532 20.01 17.49 8.64
CA ASN A 532 19.96 18.25 9.90
C ASN A 532 21.34 18.41 10.58
N SER A 533 22.22 17.42 10.44
CA SER A 533 23.57 17.47 10.99
C SER A 533 24.45 18.56 10.36
N ALA A 534 24.16 18.99 9.13
CA ALA A 534 24.90 20.03 8.42
C ALA A 534 24.92 21.36 9.19
N PHE A 535 23.75 21.79 9.71
CA PHE A 535 23.63 23.02 10.50
C PHE A 535 24.43 22.97 11.81
N LYS A 536 24.70 21.77 12.35
CA LYS A 536 25.57 21.63 13.53
C LYS A 536 27.04 21.74 13.17
N ARG A 537 27.45 21.22 12.01
CA ARG A 537 28.84 21.24 11.53
C ARG A 537 29.31 22.61 11.04
N LEU A 538 28.40 23.50 10.65
CA LEU A 538 28.70 24.89 10.32
C LEU A 538 29.33 25.70 11.46
N GLY A 539 29.09 25.28 12.71
CA GLY A 539 29.40 26.07 13.89
C GLY A 539 28.19 26.92 14.33
N ARG A 540 27.97 26.97 15.65
CA ARG A 540 26.79 27.60 16.25
C ARG A 540 26.59 29.04 15.80
N LEU A 541 27.65 29.85 15.76
CA LEU A 541 27.54 31.27 15.42
C LEU A 541 27.22 31.51 13.94
N VAL A 542 27.69 30.63 13.04
CA VAL A 542 27.35 30.72 11.62
C VAL A 542 25.87 30.39 11.42
N SER A 543 25.39 29.32 12.06
CA SER A 543 23.97 28.94 12.03
C SER A 543 23.08 30.01 12.65
N ASP A 544 23.47 30.59 13.79
CA ASP A 544 22.75 31.69 14.43
C ASP A 544 22.72 32.96 13.54
N HIS A 545 23.80 33.25 12.80
CA HIS A 545 23.83 34.34 11.82
C HIS A 545 22.85 34.09 10.68
N LEU A 546 22.90 32.92 10.03
CA LEU A 546 22.04 32.59 8.89
C LEU A 546 20.56 32.58 9.27
N LEU A 547 20.22 32.12 10.47
CA LEU A 547 18.84 32.07 10.96
C LEU A 547 18.37 33.41 11.57
N ALA A 548 19.25 34.42 11.69
CA ALA A 548 18.87 35.72 12.20
C ALA A 548 18.04 36.49 11.17
N ALA A 549 16.97 37.15 11.63
CA ALA A 549 16.11 37.96 10.78
C ALA A 549 16.87 39.09 10.03
N SER A 550 17.97 39.59 10.60
CA SER A 550 18.81 40.62 9.96
C SER A 550 19.66 40.10 8.80
N SER A 551 19.78 38.79 8.63
CA SER A 551 20.69 38.14 7.68
C SER A 551 19.94 37.29 6.66
N LYS A 552 18.64 37.58 6.47
CA LYS A 552 17.75 36.84 5.58
C LYS A 552 18.30 36.72 4.15
N ALA A 553 18.92 37.78 3.62
CA ALA A 553 19.53 37.78 2.29
C ALA A 553 20.69 36.77 2.17
N ASP A 554 21.53 36.66 3.21
CA ASP A 554 22.62 35.68 3.23
C ASP A 554 22.04 34.24 3.20
N LEU A 555 20.97 33.98 3.97
CA LEU A 555 20.29 32.69 3.97
C LEU A 555 19.61 32.37 2.62
N GLU A 556 18.98 33.35 1.98
CA GLU A 556 18.36 33.19 0.66
C GLU A 556 19.39 32.79 -0.39
N ASN A 557 20.57 33.43 -0.41
CA ASN A 557 21.67 33.06 -1.32
C ASN A 557 22.19 31.64 -1.03
N VAL A 558 22.36 31.27 0.25
CA VAL A 558 22.76 29.91 0.61
C VAL A 558 21.75 28.88 0.10
N ILE A 559 20.44 29.13 0.26
CA ILE A 559 19.40 28.21 -0.22
C ILE A 559 19.44 28.09 -1.74
N LEU A 560 19.52 29.20 -2.48
CA LEU A 560 19.58 29.19 -3.95
C LEU A 560 20.84 28.50 -4.48
N HIS A 561 21.95 28.56 -3.73
CA HIS A 561 23.19 27.85 -4.07
C HIS A 561 23.04 26.32 -3.99
N HIS A 562 22.06 25.83 -3.25
CA HIS A 562 21.75 24.40 -3.18
C HIS A 562 20.75 23.95 -4.26
N VAL A 563 20.40 24.82 -5.22
CA VAL A 563 19.53 24.49 -6.34
C VAL A 563 20.32 24.61 -7.63
N ILE A 564 20.56 23.48 -8.29
CA ILE A 564 21.17 23.44 -9.63
C ILE A 564 20.10 23.76 -10.68
N ASP A 565 20.46 24.56 -11.68
CA ASP A 565 19.56 25.06 -12.74
C ASP A 565 19.25 24.04 -13.87
N SER A 566 19.50 22.76 -13.62
CA SER A 566 19.21 21.66 -14.52
C SER A 566 18.81 20.40 -13.75
N VAL A 567 17.99 19.53 -14.36
CA VAL A 567 17.62 18.22 -13.79
C VAL A 567 18.75 17.22 -14.01
N ARG A 568 19.27 16.65 -12.93
CA ARG A 568 20.37 15.69 -12.92
C ARG A 568 19.99 14.50 -12.06
N TYR A 569 19.66 13.38 -12.70
CA TYR A 569 19.36 12.13 -11.99
C TYR A 569 20.63 11.44 -11.50
N SER A 570 20.47 10.50 -10.56
CA SER A 570 21.59 9.80 -9.90
C SER A 570 22.61 9.19 -10.89
N LYS A 571 22.14 8.55 -11.97
CA LYS A 571 23.02 7.89 -12.96
C LYS A 571 23.94 8.88 -13.68
N SER A 572 23.50 10.11 -13.98
CA SER A 572 24.37 11.11 -14.60
C SER A 572 25.37 11.69 -13.60
N LEU A 573 24.96 11.88 -12.34
CA LEU A 573 25.83 12.37 -11.27
C LEU A 573 26.95 11.39 -10.88
N VAL A 574 26.71 10.07 -10.97
CA VAL A 574 27.68 9.03 -10.58
C VAL A 574 28.64 8.68 -11.72
N ASN A 575 28.19 8.75 -12.97
CA ASN A 575 28.99 8.31 -14.12
C ASN A 575 29.96 9.38 -14.64
N GLU A 576 29.71 10.66 -14.36
CA GLU A 576 30.60 11.76 -14.77
C GLU A 576 31.80 11.87 -13.82
N SER A 577 33.03 12.02 -14.38
CA SER A 577 34.27 12.03 -13.58
C SER A 577 34.51 13.35 -12.87
N GLN A 578 34.27 14.47 -13.54
CA GLN A 578 34.26 15.82 -13.00
C GLN A 578 33.33 16.70 -13.86
N HIS A 579 32.41 17.41 -13.23
CA HIS A 579 31.52 18.37 -13.91
C HIS A 579 31.25 19.58 -13.01
N THR A 580 31.00 20.72 -13.64
CA THR A 580 30.65 21.97 -12.93
C THR A 580 29.21 22.33 -13.27
N PHE A 581 28.41 22.59 -12.25
CA PHE A 581 26.99 22.92 -12.36
C PHE A 581 26.74 24.36 -11.92
N ALA A 582 25.96 25.09 -12.71
CA ALA A 582 25.48 26.40 -12.31
C ALA A 582 24.33 26.25 -11.29
N THR A 583 24.28 27.16 -10.32
CA THR A 583 23.20 27.21 -9.32
C THR A 583 22.28 28.40 -9.58
N LEU A 584 21.07 28.37 -9.01
CA LEU A 584 20.14 29.50 -9.12
C LEU A 584 20.64 30.79 -8.44
N GLU A 585 21.60 30.66 -7.53
CA GLU A 585 22.29 31.81 -6.93
C GLU A 585 23.28 32.47 -7.91
N GLY A 586 23.80 31.70 -8.87
CA GLY A 586 24.73 32.14 -9.92
C GLY A 586 26.17 31.67 -9.72
N SER A 587 26.53 31.14 -8.55
CA SER A 587 27.83 30.47 -8.35
C SER A 587 27.81 28.99 -8.72
N ASP A 588 28.99 28.43 -8.93
CA ASP A 588 29.16 27.08 -9.46
C ASP A 588 29.40 26.04 -8.35
N LEU A 589 28.91 24.82 -8.58
CA LEU A 589 29.20 23.61 -7.81
C LEU A 589 30.03 22.63 -8.64
N GLN A 590 31.15 22.17 -8.10
CA GLN A 590 32.02 21.18 -8.74
C GLN A 590 31.78 19.80 -8.14
N LEU A 591 31.52 18.82 -9.00
CA LEU A 591 31.37 17.42 -8.61
C LEU A 591 32.69 16.69 -8.80
N GLU A 592 33.14 15.99 -7.76
CA GLU A 592 34.34 15.17 -7.74
C GLU A 592 34.01 13.76 -7.28
N ARG A 593 34.60 12.78 -7.93
CA ARG A 593 34.48 11.37 -7.55
C ARG A 593 35.76 10.89 -6.89
N ALA A 594 35.63 10.27 -5.73
CA ALA A 594 36.75 9.60 -5.07
C ALA A 594 36.95 8.17 -5.60
N ASP A 595 38.15 7.63 -5.41
CA ASP A 595 38.55 6.29 -5.89
C ASP A 595 37.67 5.16 -5.33
N ASN A 596 37.07 5.36 -4.15
CA ASN A 596 36.15 4.43 -3.49
C ASN A 596 34.72 4.46 -4.09
N GLY A 597 34.45 5.31 -5.08
CA GLY A 597 33.14 5.48 -5.71
C GLY A 597 32.19 6.47 -5.04
N SER A 598 32.56 7.09 -3.91
CA SER A 598 31.74 8.16 -3.31
C SER A 598 31.87 9.46 -4.11
N VAL A 599 30.77 10.20 -4.19
CA VAL A 599 30.67 11.46 -4.92
C VAL A 599 30.64 12.62 -3.93
N PHE A 600 31.45 13.64 -4.19
CA PHE A 600 31.56 14.85 -3.39
C PHE A 600 31.25 16.08 -4.24
N ILE A 601 30.69 17.10 -3.60
CA ILE A 601 30.43 18.40 -4.20
C ILE A 601 31.27 19.44 -3.45
N ARG A 602 31.92 20.31 -4.22
CA ARG A 602 32.65 21.47 -3.73
C ARG A 602 31.99 22.75 -4.23
N ALA A 603 31.85 23.73 -3.34
CA ALA A 603 31.43 25.06 -3.73
C ALA A 603 32.61 25.86 -4.29
N SER A 604 32.35 26.68 -5.30
CA SER A 604 33.33 27.60 -5.87
C SER A 604 33.67 28.81 -4.96
N GLY A 605 33.06 28.91 -3.77
CA GLY A 605 33.19 30.02 -2.84
C GLY A 605 32.99 29.63 -1.38
N GLY A 606 33.11 30.60 -0.47
CA GLY A 606 33.01 30.37 0.97
C GLY A 606 34.33 29.85 1.55
N TRP A 607 34.33 28.63 2.10
CA TRP A 607 35.55 27.98 2.58
C TRP A 607 36.12 27.03 1.51
N THR A 608 37.39 27.24 1.15
CA THR A 608 38.07 26.53 0.06
C THR A 608 38.33 25.05 0.35
N ASP A 609 38.27 24.65 1.61
CA ASP A 609 38.45 23.28 2.11
C ASP A 609 37.14 22.50 2.30
N THR A 610 35.98 23.11 2.03
CA THR A 610 34.69 22.43 2.23
C THR A 610 34.42 21.38 1.16
N GLN A 611 34.11 20.16 1.58
CA GLN A 611 33.62 19.09 0.73
C GLN A 611 32.31 18.54 1.32
N SER A 612 31.28 18.43 0.49
CA SER A 612 29.98 17.88 0.89
C SER A 612 29.76 16.55 0.16
N ALA A 613 29.53 15.46 0.90
CA ALA A 613 29.21 14.18 0.31
C ALA A 613 27.79 14.21 -0.27
N LEU A 614 27.66 13.77 -1.52
CA LEU A 614 26.38 13.62 -2.21
C LEU A 614 25.83 12.20 -1.95
N TYR A 615 24.56 12.11 -1.58
CA TYR A 615 23.81 10.85 -1.47
C TYR A 615 22.76 10.81 -2.58
N PRO A 616 23.05 10.17 -3.72
CA PRO A 616 22.14 10.12 -4.85
C PRO A 616 20.91 9.27 -4.50
N GLN A 617 19.74 9.90 -4.39
CA GLN A 617 18.44 9.26 -4.23
C GLN A 617 17.50 9.99 -5.19
N ASN A 618 16.94 9.34 -6.20
CA ASN A 618 16.06 10.01 -7.18
C ASN A 618 14.69 10.32 -6.57
N LEU A 619 14.62 11.28 -5.65
CA LEU A 619 13.36 11.79 -5.13
C LEU A 619 12.74 12.72 -6.18
N LEU A 620 11.92 12.15 -7.05
CA LEU A 620 11.29 12.83 -8.18
C LEU A 620 10.33 13.92 -7.69
N THR A 621 10.27 15.04 -8.42
CA THR A 621 9.37 16.18 -8.13
C THR A 621 8.77 16.72 -9.42
N GLU A 622 7.71 17.54 -9.32
CA GLU A 622 7.08 18.21 -10.47
C GLU A 622 8.06 19.10 -11.26
N THR A 623 9.13 19.60 -10.62
CA THR A 623 10.12 20.50 -11.24
C THR A 623 11.48 19.86 -11.51
N GLY A 624 11.69 18.60 -11.12
CA GLY A 624 12.95 17.91 -11.31
C GLY A 624 13.19 16.79 -10.30
N VAL A 625 14.25 16.93 -9.49
CA VAL A 625 14.68 15.87 -8.56
C VAL A 625 15.38 16.45 -7.33
N ILE A 626 15.25 15.76 -6.19
CA ILE A 626 15.95 16.08 -4.95
C ILE A 626 17.05 15.06 -4.70
N HIS A 627 18.21 15.51 -4.24
CA HIS A 627 19.27 14.67 -3.70
C HIS A 627 19.71 15.16 -2.33
N GLU A 628 20.17 14.25 -1.47
CA GLU A 628 20.65 14.65 -0.16
C GLU A 628 22.15 14.94 -0.17
N VAL A 629 22.58 15.91 0.63
CA VAL A 629 23.99 16.22 0.83
C VAL A 629 24.37 16.21 2.31
N SER A 630 25.65 15.97 2.61
CA SER A 630 26.11 15.95 4.01
C SER A 630 26.15 17.35 4.60
N ASP A 631 26.64 18.36 3.88
CA ASP A 631 27.01 19.66 4.44
C ASP A 631 26.35 20.83 3.70
N LEU A 632 26.12 21.91 4.45
CA LEU A 632 25.59 23.17 3.93
C LEU A 632 26.75 23.95 3.31
N MET A 633 26.65 24.24 2.02
CA MET A 633 27.66 24.93 1.23
C MET A 633 27.43 26.44 1.24
N ILE A 634 28.44 27.23 1.63
CA ILE A 634 28.35 28.69 1.66
C ILE A 634 28.82 29.26 0.31
N PRO A 635 27.97 29.99 -0.44
CA PRO A 635 28.37 30.57 -1.72
C PRO A 635 29.33 31.74 -1.53
N ARG A 636 30.04 32.10 -2.60
CA ARG A 636 30.98 33.25 -2.64
C ARG A 636 30.35 34.60 -2.29
N THR A 637 29.05 34.76 -2.51
CA THR A 637 28.32 36.01 -2.23
C THR A 637 28.03 36.22 -0.75
N VAL A 638 28.22 35.19 0.08
CA VAL A 638 27.98 35.26 1.52
C VAL A 638 29.31 35.42 2.25
N GLU A 639 29.63 36.68 2.53
CA GLU A 639 30.80 37.06 3.32
C GLU A 639 30.50 37.01 4.82
N LEU A 640 31.15 36.10 5.53
CA LEU A 640 31.10 35.96 6.99
C LEU A 640 32.37 36.57 7.59
N ASN A 641 32.27 37.79 8.10
CA ASN A 641 33.35 38.46 8.83
C ASN A 641 33.17 38.33 10.35
N VAL A 642 34.22 38.69 11.11
CA VAL A 642 34.23 38.62 12.58
C VAL A 642 33.07 39.43 13.17
N GLY A 643 32.79 40.62 12.62
CA GLY A 643 31.70 41.49 13.06
C GLY A 643 30.32 40.84 12.95
N LYS A 644 30.00 40.18 11.83
CA LYS A 644 28.75 39.42 11.65
C LYS A 644 28.63 38.30 12.67
N LEU A 645 29.72 37.56 12.91
CA LEU A 645 29.74 36.46 13.88
C LEU A 645 29.65 36.95 15.34
N MET A 646 30.28 38.08 15.70
CA MET A 646 30.15 38.70 17.01
C MET A 646 28.72 39.24 17.25
N LYS A 647 28.09 39.77 16.20
CA LYS A 647 26.68 40.18 16.24
C LYS A 647 25.78 38.97 16.48
N ALA A 648 26.03 37.84 15.81
CA ALA A 648 25.33 36.58 16.05
C ALA A 648 25.55 36.06 17.48
N ALA A 649 26.76 36.23 18.02
CA ALA A 649 27.10 35.94 19.41
C ALA A 649 26.46 36.91 20.44
N LYS A 650 25.76 37.96 19.99
CA LYS A 650 25.22 39.03 20.86
C LYS A 650 26.30 39.63 21.77
N ALA A 651 27.48 39.88 21.22
CA ALA A 651 28.61 40.44 21.95
C ALA A 651 28.85 41.91 21.57
N THR A 652 27.86 42.75 21.83
CA THR A 652 27.88 44.17 21.44
C THR A 652 28.90 44.98 22.23
N THR A 653 29.10 44.62 23.50
CA THR A 653 30.05 45.28 24.41
C THR A 653 31.49 45.06 23.95
N MET A 654 31.85 43.80 23.68
CA MET A 654 33.18 43.45 23.19
C MET A 654 33.46 44.10 21.82
N ALA A 655 32.49 44.10 20.90
CA ALA A 655 32.65 44.75 19.60
C ALA A 655 32.93 46.27 19.74
N SER A 656 32.20 46.95 20.64
CA SER A 656 32.43 48.37 20.94
C SER A 656 33.81 48.63 21.55
N MET A 657 34.28 47.74 22.44
CA MET A 657 35.62 47.83 23.03
C MET A 657 36.73 47.64 21.99
N ILE A 658 36.58 46.67 21.07
CA ILE A 658 37.51 46.46 19.95
C ILE A 658 37.62 47.72 19.08
N THR A 659 36.48 48.32 18.72
CA THR A 659 36.46 49.57 17.94
C THR A 659 37.12 50.72 18.71
N LYS A 660 36.80 50.91 20.00
CA LYS A 660 37.40 51.96 20.83
C LYS A 660 38.91 51.78 21.07
N ALA A 661 39.39 50.54 21.10
CA ALA A 661 40.80 50.21 21.23
C ALA A 661 41.62 50.43 19.94
N GLY A 662 40.95 50.69 18.80
CA GLY A 662 41.59 50.90 17.50
C GLY A 662 41.84 49.61 16.70
N PHE A 663 41.01 48.58 16.91
CA PHE A 663 41.09 47.27 16.24
C PHE A 663 39.87 46.98 15.33
N ASP A 664 39.24 48.02 14.78
CA ASP A 664 38.04 47.90 13.93
C ASP A 664 38.26 47.07 12.65
N TRP A 665 39.46 47.10 12.09
CA TRP A 665 39.87 46.28 10.95
C TRP A 665 39.78 44.76 11.22
N VAL A 666 39.93 44.32 12.48
CA VAL A 666 39.73 42.91 12.87
C VAL A 666 38.28 42.49 12.68
N LEU A 667 37.32 43.38 13.00
CA LEU A 667 35.88 43.09 12.85
C LEU A 667 35.50 42.90 11.38
N ASN A 668 36.14 43.65 10.49
CA ASN A 668 35.92 43.54 9.05
C ASN A 668 36.71 42.39 8.39
N GLY A 669 37.71 41.85 9.10
CA GLY A 669 38.62 40.83 8.56
C GLY A 669 39.59 41.38 7.52
N THR A 670 39.95 42.66 7.62
CA THR A 670 40.90 43.36 6.73
C THR A 670 42.28 43.46 7.39
N ALA A 671 43.31 43.83 6.62
CA ALA A 671 44.63 44.15 7.17
C ALA A 671 44.59 45.45 8.02
N PRO A 672 45.59 45.69 8.91
CA PRO A 672 45.71 46.95 9.63
C PRO A 672 45.81 48.15 8.67
N PRO A 673 45.25 49.32 9.01
CA PRO A 673 45.40 50.52 8.19
C PRO A 673 46.87 50.91 8.01
N GLU A 674 47.27 51.28 6.79
CA GLU A 674 48.67 51.52 6.40
C GLU A 674 49.39 52.56 7.29
N ASP A 675 48.68 53.56 7.83
CA ASP A 675 49.21 54.63 8.68
C ASP A 675 49.06 54.39 10.21
N SER A 676 48.77 53.16 10.66
CA SER A 676 48.52 52.85 12.08
C SER A 676 49.76 52.38 12.85
N GLU A 677 49.74 52.46 14.19
CA GLU A 677 50.80 51.94 15.09
C GLU A 677 51.01 50.40 14.99
N TRP A 678 50.13 49.73 14.26
CA TRP A 678 50.11 48.28 14.04
C TRP A 678 50.84 47.87 12.76
N THR A 679 51.02 48.80 11.81
CA THR A 679 51.74 48.57 10.55
C THR A 679 53.22 48.24 10.85
N GLY A 680 53.77 47.22 10.19
CA GLY A 680 55.17 46.81 10.38
C GLY A 680 55.43 45.92 11.60
N ARG A 681 54.41 45.54 12.38
CA ARG A 681 54.50 44.51 13.44
C ARG A 681 54.33 43.06 12.93
N GLY A 682 54.36 42.86 11.61
CA GLY A 682 54.19 41.55 10.98
C GLY A 682 52.75 41.02 11.01
N LEU A 683 51.76 41.91 11.09
CA LEU A 683 50.34 41.57 11.19
C LEU A 683 49.62 41.51 9.83
N ASP A 684 50.30 41.86 8.74
CA ASP A 684 49.74 42.15 7.41
C ASP A 684 49.29 40.91 6.60
N GLY A 685 49.16 39.75 7.25
CA GLY A 685 48.71 38.50 6.63
C GLY A 685 48.08 37.47 7.59
N ALA A 686 47.90 37.83 8.86
CA ALA A 686 47.26 36.95 9.84
C ALA A 686 45.73 37.11 9.78
N SER A 687 45.00 36.00 9.70
CA SER A 687 43.57 36.01 10.01
C SER A 687 43.39 35.91 11.52
N TRP A 688 42.26 36.34 12.08
CA TRP A 688 42.13 36.51 13.53
C TRP A 688 41.08 35.59 14.10
N THR A 689 41.40 34.96 15.24
CA THR A 689 40.38 34.38 16.11
C THR A 689 40.18 35.27 17.34
N VAL A 690 38.94 35.68 17.56
CA VAL A 690 38.54 36.49 18.71
C VAL A 690 37.91 35.60 19.76
N LEU A 691 38.50 35.54 20.95
CA LEU A 691 37.83 35.10 22.17
C LEU A 691 36.81 36.16 22.56
N CYS A 692 35.54 35.84 22.48
CA CYS A 692 34.46 36.81 22.52
C CYS A 692 33.55 36.56 23.74
N PRO A 693 33.71 37.33 24.83
CA PRO A 693 32.86 37.20 25.99
C PRO A 693 31.41 37.60 25.67
N THR A 694 30.45 36.94 26.30
CA THR A 694 29.05 37.38 26.26
C THR A 694 28.87 38.74 26.92
N ASP A 695 27.84 39.51 26.52
CA ASP A 695 27.53 40.80 27.15
C ASP A 695 27.28 40.67 28.67
N ASP A 696 26.80 39.51 29.14
CA ASP A 696 26.61 39.23 30.56
C ASP A 696 27.94 39.12 31.35
N ALA A 697 29.03 38.70 30.69
CA ALA A 697 30.36 38.58 31.31
C ALA A 697 30.93 39.92 31.80
N PHE A 698 30.41 41.04 31.29
CA PHE A 698 30.88 42.38 31.63
C PHE A 698 30.18 42.99 32.85
N LYS A 699 29.14 42.35 33.41
CA LYS A 699 28.33 42.91 34.52
C LYS A 699 29.11 43.16 35.80
N GLU A 700 30.16 42.39 36.05
CA GLU A 700 30.98 42.49 37.26
C GLU A 700 32.13 43.51 37.12
N PHE A 701 32.27 44.17 35.96
CA PHE A 701 33.35 45.11 35.67
C PHE A 701 32.87 46.55 35.53
N ASN A 702 33.64 47.51 36.06
CA ASN A 702 33.39 48.93 35.87
C ASN A 702 33.85 49.38 34.47
N LEU A 703 32.99 49.17 33.46
CA LEU A 703 33.29 49.50 32.07
C LEU A 703 33.64 50.98 31.86
N THR A 704 33.09 51.90 32.67
CA THR A 704 33.37 53.33 32.54
C THR A 704 34.84 53.63 32.82
N GLU A 705 35.41 52.98 33.82
CA GLU A 705 36.82 53.13 34.21
C GLU A 705 37.75 52.44 33.20
N LEU A 706 37.40 51.22 32.78
CA LEU A 706 38.18 50.48 31.78
C LEU A 706 38.21 51.17 30.41
N LEU A 707 37.13 51.85 30.03
CA LEU A 707 37.06 52.59 28.77
C LEU A 707 37.78 53.95 28.81
N GLN A 708 38.10 54.47 30.00
CA GLN A 708 38.90 55.69 30.18
C GLN A 708 40.40 55.40 30.14
N ASP A 709 40.83 54.20 30.52
CA ASP A 709 42.22 53.74 30.45
C ASP A 709 42.50 53.03 29.13
N GLN A 710 43.13 53.75 28.20
CA GLN A 710 43.40 53.26 26.85
C GLN A 710 44.47 52.14 26.81
N GLU A 711 45.42 52.12 27.76
CA GLU A 711 46.45 51.06 27.83
C GLU A 711 45.88 49.77 28.43
N ALA A 712 45.06 49.89 29.48
CA ALA A 712 44.35 48.74 30.05
C ALA A 712 43.38 48.15 29.04
N LEU A 713 42.60 48.99 28.33
CA LEU A 713 41.68 48.55 27.28
C LEU A 713 42.41 47.79 26.16
N ARG A 714 43.53 48.33 25.65
CA ARG A 714 44.35 47.68 24.63
C ARG A 714 44.92 46.35 25.11
N SER A 715 45.33 46.25 26.37
CA SER A 715 45.85 45.01 26.96
C SER A 715 44.79 43.92 27.07
N VAL A 716 43.58 44.29 27.50
CA VAL A 716 42.42 43.37 27.57
C VAL A 716 42.05 42.87 26.17
N ILE A 717 41.95 43.75 25.17
CA ILE A 717 41.65 43.34 23.79
C ILE A 717 42.75 42.44 23.23
N SER A 718 44.02 42.78 23.46
CA SER A 718 45.17 41.99 22.98
C SER A 718 45.20 40.57 23.57
N GLN A 719 44.74 40.39 24.81
CA GLN A 719 44.60 39.07 25.46
C GLN A 719 43.54 38.17 24.79
N HIS A 720 42.60 38.75 24.04
CA HIS A 720 41.50 38.03 23.39
C HIS A 720 41.69 37.83 21.89
N LEU A 721 42.74 38.41 21.29
CA LEU A 721 43.04 38.30 19.87
C LEU A 721 44.14 37.26 19.62
N ILE A 722 43.80 36.22 18.85
CA ILE A 722 44.72 35.14 18.48
C ILE A 722 45.02 35.26 16.98
N PRO A 723 46.27 35.55 16.58
CA PRO A 723 46.67 35.49 15.18
C PRO A 723 46.63 34.03 14.69
N THR A 724 45.88 33.80 13.62
CA THR A 724 45.64 32.50 13.01
C THR A 724 46.32 32.50 11.63
N PRO A 725 47.35 31.67 11.40
CA PRO A 725 48.01 31.61 10.10
C PRO A 725 47.07 31.01 9.03
N PRO A 726 47.30 31.30 7.74
CA PRO A 726 46.62 30.61 6.66
C PRO A 726 46.93 29.11 6.70
N LEU A 727 45.91 28.27 6.44
CA LEU A 727 46.06 26.81 6.39
C LEU A 727 47.03 26.43 5.27
N SER A 728 48.16 25.80 5.62
CA SER A 728 49.01 25.14 4.63
C SER A 728 48.33 23.85 4.22
N ILE A 729 47.79 23.81 3.00
CA ILE A 729 47.17 22.61 2.42
C ILE A 729 48.31 21.62 2.15
N SER A 730 48.62 20.77 3.13
CA SER A 730 49.52 19.64 2.89
C SER A 730 48.77 18.61 2.04
N SER A 731 49.23 18.43 0.81
CA SER A 731 48.83 17.38 -0.12
C SER A 731 49.31 16.02 0.39
N GLY A 732 48.55 15.39 1.28
CA GLY A 732 48.86 14.03 1.73
C GLY A 732 47.88 13.52 2.79
N SER A 733 47.23 12.40 2.47
CA SER A 733 46.18 11.69 3.23
C SER A 733 44.76 12.24 3.05
N GLY A 734 44.00 11.63 2.15
CA GLY A 734 42.60 11.93 1.82
C GLY A 734 41.58 11.57 2.90
N THR A 735 41.80 12.05 4.13
CA THR A 735 40.81 12.00 5.21
C THR A 735 40.69 13.39 5.81
N VAL A 736 39.91 14.26 5.16
CA VAL A 736 39.40 15.47 5.80
C VAL A 736 38.52 14.98 6.95
N ASP A 737 38.96 15.19 8.21
CA ASP A 737 38.21 14.76 9.39
C ASP A 737 36.84 15.46 9.40
N PRO A 738 35.73 14.74 9.17
CA PRO A 738 34.38 15.32 9.16
C PRO A 738 33.99 15.93 10.51
N ASN A 739 34.77 15.68 11.56
CA ASN A 739 34.59 16.23 12.90
C ASN A 739 35.24 17.60 13.11
N ASN A 740 35.96 18.14 12.12
CA ASN A 740 36.50 19.49 12.20
C ASN A 740 35.40 20.53 11.84
N ASN A 741 34.39 20.66 12.71
CA ASN A 741 33.18 21.51 12.60
C ASN A 741 33.48 23.02 12.34
N ASN A 742 34.01 23.37 11.18
CA ASN A 742 34.36 24.73 10.75
C ASN A 742 34.88 25.59 11.92
N ARG A 743 35.88 25.05 12.63
CA ARG A 743 36.44 25.72 13.81
C ARG A 743 37.36 26.86 13.36
N PRO A 744 37.35 28.01 14.04
CA PRO A 744 38.29 29.11 13.75
C PRO A 744 39.77 28.71 13.81
N LEU A 745 40.10 27.85 14.77
CA LEU A 745 41.40 27.19 14.94
C LEU A 745 41.20 25.77 15.50
N PRO A 746 42.15 24.86 15.30
CA PRO A 746 42.11 23.55 15.97
C PRO A 746 42.17 23.73 17.48
N LEU A 747 41.32 23.04 18.25
CA LEU A 747 41.25 23.13 19.72
C LEU A 747 41.79 21.83 20.34
N TYR A 748 43.11 21.72 20.44
CA TYR A 748 43.77 20.60 21.11
C TYR A 748 43.64 20.66 22.63
N ASP A 749 43.49 19.52 23.30
CA ASP A 749 43.55 19.46 24.76
C ASP A 749 44.93 19.88 25.25
N LEU A 750 44.96 20.80 26.23
CA LEU A 750 46.16 21.48 26.70
C LEU A 750 46.92 22.25 25.60
N GLY A 751 46.26 22.54 24.47
CA GLY A 751 46.83 23.34 23.38
C GLY A 751 47.08 24.77 23.84
N THR A 752 48.30 25.27 23.64
CA THR A 752 48.69 26.66 23.93
C THR A 752 48.63 27.49 22.66
N TYR A 753 48.01 28.67 22.74
CA TYR A 753 47.97 29.64 21.64
C TYR A 753 48.47 30.99 22.14
N SER A 754 49.35 31.61 21.35
CA SER A 754 49.83 32.96 21.65
C SER A 754 48.81 33.99 21.21
N THR A 755 48.58 34.98 22.07
CA THR A 755 47.69 36.11 21.79
C THR A 755 48.52 37.31 21.36
N LEU A 756 47.86 38.39 20.96
CA LEU A 756 48.55 39.64 20.66
C LEU A 756 49.29 40.22 21.89
N LEU A 757 48.94 39.80 23.11
CA LEU A 757 49.64 40.19 24.35
C LEU A 757 50.89 39.34 24.66
N SER A 758 51.05 38.16 24.06
CA SER A 758 52.17 37.25 24.35
C SER A 758 53.58 37.88 24.23
N PRO A 759 53.87 38.76 23.24
CA PRO A 759 55.19 39.39 23.13
C PRO A 759 55.52 40.35 24.28
N SER A 760 54.52 40.92 24.95
CA SER A 760 54.68 41.94 26.00
C SER A 760 54.38 41.43 27.42
N SER A 761 53.86 40.21 27.57
CA SER A 761 53.53 39.63 28.87
C SER A 761 53.86 38.14 28.94
N ALA A 762 54.50 37.70 30.03
CA ALA A 762 54.73 36.28 30.33
C ALA A 762 53.42 35.49 30.55
N TYR A 763 52.29 36.19 30.73
CA TYR A 763 50.95 35.63 30.88
C TYR A 763 50.05 35.95 29.68
N GLY A 764 50.61 36.27 28.50
CA GLY A 764 49.81 36.55 27.32
C GLY A 764 49.28 35.30 26.61
N ASP A 765 49.91 34.14 26.78
CA ASP A 765 49.47 32.88 26.18
C ASP A 765 48.18 32.34 26.84
N ILE A 766 47.30 31.76 26.03
CA ILE A 766 46.09 31.07 26.48
C ILE A 766 46.22 29.56 26.29
N VAL A 767 45.52 28.79 27.13
CA VAL A 767 45.47 27.32 27.06
C VAL A 767 44.02 26.87 26.96
N PHE A 768 43.73 26.00 26.00
CA PHE A 768 42.45 25.29 25.95
C PHE A 768 42.55 23.95 26.65
N ARG A 769 41.49 23.58 27.36
CA ARG A 769 41.34 22.28 27.98
C ARG A 769 39.99 21.69 27.64
N THR A 770 39.96 20.42 27.26
CA THR A 770 38.70 19.68 27.12
C THR A 770 38.27 19.10 28.46
N LEU A 771 37.03 19.39 28.83
CA LEU A 771 36.29 18.64 29.84
C LEU A 771 35.40 17.64 29.11
N GLU A 772 35.62 16.36 29.36
CA GLU A 772 34.69 15.32 28.91
C GLU A 772 33.48 15.29 29.87
N ASP A 773 32.32 15.74 29.39
CA ASP A 773 31.05 15.61 30.10
C ASP A 773 30.03 14.81 29.27
N LYS A 774 28.99 14.27 29.92
CA LYS A 774 28.02 13.31 29.35
C LYS A 774 27.18 13.87 28.18
N THR A 775 27.30 15.16 27.87
CA THR A 775 26.51 15.89 26.86
C THR A 775 27.36 16.38 25.66
N GLY A 776 28.69 16.21 25.70
CA GLY A 776 29.62 16.63 24.64
C GLY A 776 30.99 17.07 25.19
N SER A 777 31.97 17.30 24.32
CA SER A 777 33.25 17.92 24.70
C SER A 777 33.03 19.40 25.04
N GLU A 778 33.15 19.75 26.32
CA GLU A 778 33.10 21.14 26.76
C GLU A 778 34.53 21.69 26.77
N TYR A 779 34.75 22.84 26.13
CA TYR A 779 36.07 23.46 26.08
C TYR A 779 36.15 24.58 27.12
N MET A 780 37.23 24.60 27.88
CA MET A 780 37.60 25.72 28.74
C MET A 780 38.81 26.41 28.11
N VAL A 781 38.89 27.73 28.28
CA VAL A 781 40.05 28.54 27.95
C VAL A 781 40.49 29.31 29.18
N GLY A 782 41.79 29.33 29.44
CA GLY A 782 42.36 30.09 30.57
C GLY A 782 43.74 30.62 30.22
N ILE A 783 44.24 31.53 31.05
CA ILE A 783 45.56 32.13 30.86
C ILE A 783 46.65 31.15 31.33
N LYS A 784 47.67 30.92 30.48
CA LYS A 784 48.75 29.98 30.77
C LYS A 784 49.54 30.42 31.99
N GLY A 785 49.65 29.53 32.99
CA GLY A 785 50.45 29.77 34.18
C GLY A 785 49.81 30.70 35.23
N ALA A 786 48.61 31.22 34.98
CA ALA A 786 47.84 31.95 35.99
C ALA A 786 47.38 30.97 37.09
N ARG A 787 47.65 31.32 38.36
CA ARG A 787 47.14 30.58 39.52
C ARG A 787 45.99 31.37 40.13
N GLY A 788 44.82 30.76 40.10
CA GLY A 788 43.59 31.38 40.54
C GLY A 788 43.54 31.78 41.99
N THR A 789 42.82 32.86 42.29
CA THR A 789 42.63 33.35 43.66
C THR A 789 41.51 32.61 44.40
N ASP A 790 40.58 32.03 43.67
CA ASP A 790 39.28 31.56 44.14
C ASP A 790 38.71 30.42 43.27
N GLY A 791 39.42 30.01 42.21
CA GLY A 791 39.14 28.80 41.41
C GLY A 791 37.98 28.91 40.40
N LYS A 792 37.21 30.01 40.42
CA LYS A 792 36.05 30.25 39.54
C LYS A 792 36.20 31.41 38.57
N ALA A 793 37.12 32.37 38.77
CA ALA A 793 37.23 33.60 37.99
C ALA A 793 38.40 33.63 36.99
N ASP A 794 39.17 32.54 36.86
CA ASP A 794 40.46 32.54 36.15
C ASP A 794 40.43 31.85 34.77
N TRP A 795 39.27 31.34 34.39
CA TRP A 795 39.05 30.60 33.15
C TRP A 795 37.63 30.85 32.64
N ALA A 796 37.46 30.74 31.32
CA ALA A 796 36.19 30.91 30.64
C ALA A 796 35.79 29.61 29.94
N ARG A 797 34.50 29.32 29.91
CA ARG A 797 33.90 28.21 29.17
C ARG A 797 33.57 28.66 27.75
N VAL A 798 33.89 27.83 26.77
CA VAL A 798 33.52 28.05 25.38
C VAL A 798 32.04 27.68 25.18
N LEU A 799 31.25 28.65 24.73
CA LEU A 799 29.82 28.53 24.50
C LEU A 799 29.46 28.16 23.05
N GLY A 800 30.35 28.45 22.12
CA GLY A 800 30.17 28.22 20.69
C GLY A 800 31.27 28.89 19.86
N TRP A 801 31.25 28.65 18.55
CA TRP A 801 32.19 29.26 17.61
C TRP A 801 31.58 29.44 16.23
N GLY A 802 32.26 30.22 15.39
CA GLY A 802 32.00 30.33 13.97
C GLY A 802 33.24 30.80 13.23
N ARG A 803 33.52 30.19 12.08
CA ARG A 803 34.66 30.51 11.21
C ARG A 803 34.28 31.56 10.17
N THR A 804 35.20 32.45 9.86
CA THR A 804 35.02 33.50 8.83
C THR A 804 35.24 32.96 7.42
N THR A 805 34.61 33.56 6.42
CA THR A 805 34.92 33.34 5.00
C THR A 805 35.77 34.48 4.40
N THR A 806 35.89 35.61 5.11
CA THR A 806 36.76 36.73 4.71
C THR A 806 38.21 36.52 5.14
N GLY A 807 39.14 37.30 4.58
CA GLY A 807 40.58 37.16 4.83
C GLY A 807 41.18 35.94 4.12
N SER A 808 41.99 35.13 4.83
CA SER A 808 42.52 33.87 4.29
C SER A 808 41.55 32.69 4.42
N GLY A 809 40.30 32.94 4.84
CA GLY A 809 39.32 31.91 5.13
C GLY A 809 39.62 31.10 6.40
N THR A 810 40.59 31.53 7.21
CA THR A 810 40.90 30.97 8.54
C THR A 810 40.56 31.99 9.63
N GLY A 811 40.48 31.56 10.90
CA GLY A 811 40.07 32.44 12.00
C GLY A 811 38.55 32.54 12.17
N GLY A 812 38.11 33.43 13.07
CA GLY A 812 36.70 33.62 13.40
C GLY A 812 36.44 34.04 14.85
N VAL A 813 35.33 33.57 15.41
CA VAL A 813 34.89 33.94 16.75
C VAL A 813 34.71 32.68 17.59
N ILE A 814 35.27 32.68 18.80
CA ILE A 814 35.01 31.69 19.84
C ILE A 814 34.31 32.42 20.98
N GLN A 815 33.04 32.13 21.18
CA GLN A 815 32.23 32.75 22.23
C GLN A 815 32.56 32.13 23.59
N VAL A 816 32.77 32.96 24.60
CA VAL A 816 33.11 32.54 25.96
C VAL A 816 32.19 33.19 27.00
N ASP A 817 32.00 32.55 28.16
CA ASP A 817 31.09 33.03 29.21
C ASP A 817 31.70 34.05 30.19
N GLN A 818 33.01 34.25 30.16
CA GLN A 818 33.78 35.10 31.07
C GLN A 818 34.79 35.95 30.29
N LEU A 819 35.08 37.16 30.80
CA LEU A 819 36.13 38.03 30.28
C LEU A 819 37.49 37.61 30.87
N LEU A 820 38.48 37.32 30.03
CA LEU A 820 39.82 36.96 30.48
C LEU A 820 40.67 38.21 30.74
N MET A 821 40.71 38.65 32.00
CA MET A 821 41.54 39.79 32.39
C MET A 821 43.04 39.42 32.38
N PRO A 822 43.93 40.27 31.81
CA PRO A 822 45.38 40.05 31.86
C PRO A 822 45.87 39.77 33.28
N TYR A 823 46.55 38.64 33.48
CA TYR A 823 46.98 38.21 34.81
C TYR A 823 48.24 38.95 35.25
N HIS A 824 48.17 39.53 36.45
CA HIS A 824 49.31 40.08 37.16
C HIS A 824 49.46 39.36 38.51
N PRO A 825 50.61 38.73 38.81
CA PRO A 825 50.79 38.05 40.09
C PRO A 825 50.66 39.04 41.26
N LYS A 826 49.97 38.65 42.35
CA LYS A 826 49.79 39.53 43.53
C LYS A 826 51.11 40.07 44.09
N TRP A 827 52.16 39.24 44.12
CA TRP A 827 53.49 39.65 44.56
C TRP A 827 54.16 40.69 43.64
N TRP A 828 53.72 40.79 42.38
CA TRP A 828 54.19 41.81 41.43
C TRP A 828 53.60 43.19 41.73
N ILE A 829 52.35 43.23 42.19
CA ILE A 829 51.63 44.46 42.62
C ILE A 829 52.07 44.89 44.03
N GLU A 830 52.40 43.93 44.90
CA GLU A 830 52.71 44.18 46.31
C GLU A 830 54.21 44.43 46.58
N TYR A 831 55.14 43.92 45.75
CA TYR A 831 56.58 44.00 46.02
C TYR A 831 57.50 44.37 44.84
N GLY A 832 57.00 44.53 43.60
CA GLY A 832 57.86 44.72 42.43
C GLY A 832 58.81 43.53 42.16
N PRO A 833 59.52 43.48 41.02
CA PRO A 833 60.22 42.26 40.59
C PRO A 833 61.45 41.95 41.47
N PRO A 834 61.56 40.75 42.10
CA PRO A 834 62.76 40.35 42.83
C PRO A 834 63.62 39.38 42.02
N SER A 835 64.90 39.74 41.94
CA SER A 835 66.01 38.94 41.46
C SER A 835 66.36 37.80 42.44
N PHE A 836 66.52 36.58 41.89
CA PHE A 836 67.43 35.51 42.36
C PHE A 836 67.10 34.65 43.61
N VAL A 837 67.54 33.38 43.51
CA VAL A 837 67.62 32.28 44.52
C VAL A 837 66.30 31.53 44.78
N GLY A 838 66.16 30.20 44.72
CA GLY A 838 67.11 29.09 44.63
C GLY A 838 66.71 27.98 45.62
N ALA A 839 66.33 26.81 45.09
CA ALA A 839 66.27 25.46 45.69
C ALA A 839 65.35 25.18 46.92
N VAL A 840 64.49 24.15 46.80
CA VAL A 840 64.60 22.83 47.48
C VAL A 840 63.39 21.94 47.11
N GLY A 841 63.71 20.80 46.49
CA GLY A 841 63.13 19.46 46.72
C GLY A 841 61.65 19.19 46.41
N VAL A 842 61.38 18.46 45.32
CA VAL A 842 60.37 17.38 45.31
C VAL A 842 60.87 16.23 44.41
N ALA A 843 61.06 15.07 45.04
CA ALA A 843 61.34 13.80 44.40
C ALA A 843 60.07 13.19 43.76
N GLN A 844 60.29 12.28 42.82
CA GLN A 844 59.33 11.67 41.89
C GLN A 844 58.13 10.94 42.53
N SER A 845 56.97 11.13 41.87
CA SER A 845 55.89 10.20 41.45
C SER A 845 55.62 8.88 42.21
N PRO A 846 54.33 8.47 42.27
CA PRO A 846 53.92 7.37 41.38
C PRO A 846 52.66 7.66 40.55
N LYS A 847 52.83 7.41 39.26
CA LYS A 847 52.00 6.78 38.22
C LYS A 847 50.50 6.50 38.44
N ASP A 848 49.81 6.69 37.31
CA ASP A 848 48.55 6.08 36.84
C ASP A 848 47.22 6.72 37.25
N ASN A 849 46.74 7.63 36.40
CA ASN A 849 45.31 7.95 36.23
C ASN A 849 44.98 8.00 34.73
N LYS A 850 45.03 6.84 34.07
CA LYS A 850 44.15 6.56 32.92
C LYS A 850 42.99 5.71 33.43
N SER A 851 41.78 6.01 32.94
CA SER A 851 40.59 5.12 32.83
C SER A 851 39.35 5.32 33.73
N LEU A 852 39.27 6.27 34.68
CA LEU A 852 38.02 6.34 35.47
C LEU A 852 36.82 6.98 34.72
N ALA A 853 37.04 8.00 33.89
CA ALA A 853 35.97 8.71 33.18
C ALA A 853 35.43 7.93 31.96
N GLY A 854 36.32 7.33 31.17
CA GLY A 854 35.96 6.49 30.02
C GLY A 854 35.16 5.24 30.41
N GLU A 855 35.53 4.59 31.52
CA GLU A 855 34.74 3.47 32.06
C GLU A 855 33.33 3.90 32.52
N ASN A 856 33.19 5.12 33.06
CA ASN A 856 31.91 5.65 33.52
C ASN A 856 30.96 6.03 32.36
N VAL A 857 31.49 6.59 31.26
CA VAL A 857 30.68 6.89 30.05
C VAL A 857 30.28 5.60 29.32
N LYS A 858 31.23 4.67 29.14
CA LYS A 858 30.93 3.33 28.58
C LYS A 858 29.85 2.62 29.40
N SER A 859 29.91 2.72 30.73
CA SER A 859 28.90 2.16 31.62
C SER A 859 27.53 2.85 31.52
N PHE A 860 27.50 4.18 31.30
CA PHE A 860 26.25 4.93 31.15
C PHE A 860 25.53 4.62 29.83
N ILE A 861 26.25 4.61 28.70
CA ILE A 861 25.70 4.28 27.38
C ILE A 861 25.24 2.82 27.35
N ALA A 862 26.08 1.91 27.84
CA ALA A 862 25.71 0.50 27.93
C ALA A 862 24.50 0.28 28.84
N GLY A 863 24.41 0.99 29.97
CA GLY A 863 23.25 0.96 30.85
C GLY A 863 21.97 1.50 30.19
N GLY A 864 22.06 2.60 29.44
CA GLY A 864 20.94 3.17 28.69
C GLY A 864 20.43 2.24 27.59
N PHE A 865 21.36 1.63 26.83
CA PHE A 865 21.01 0.65 25.80
C PHE A 865 20.39 -0.63 26.38
N GLY A 866 20.93 -1.13 27.50
CA GLY A 866 20.29 -2.20 28.26
C GLY A 866 18.87 -1.84 28.69
N GLY A 867 18.63 -0.61 29.14
CA GLY A 867 17.30 -0.10 29.46
C GLY A 867 16.32 -0.14 28.28
N VAL A 868 16.78 0.22 27.07
CA VAL A 868 15.98 0.13 25.83
C VAL A 868 15.65 -1.33 25.50
N CYS A 869 16.63 -2.24 25.56
CA CYS A 869 16.41 -3.68 25.36
C CYS A 869 15.38 -4.25 26.35
N ALA A 870 15.44 -3.82 27.61
CA ALA A 870 14.49 -4.21 28.66
C ALA A 870 13.05 -3.80 28.33
N VAL A 871 12.88 -2.57 27.81
CA VAL A 871 11.57 -2.04 27.42
C VAL A 871 11.05 -2.80 26.19
N LEU A 872 11.88 -3.01 25.17
CA LEU A 872 11.48 -3.74 23.96
C LEU A 872 11.00 -5.17 24.29
N VAL A 873 11.76 -5.92 25.08
CA VAL A 873 11.40 -7.30 25.44
C VAL A 873 10.25 -7.35 26.46
N GLY A 874 10.21 -6.39 27.39
CA GLY A 874 9.22 -6.37 28.47
C GLY A 874 7.84 -5.81 28.09
N HIS A 875 7.76 -4.97 27.07
CA HIS A 875 6.54 -4.20 26.77
C HIS A 875 5.33 -5.06 26.37
N PRO A 876 5.45 -6.15 25.58
CA PRO A 876 4.31 -7.03 25.28
C PRO A 876 3.65 -7.62 26.54
N PHE A 877 4.46 -7.99 27.54
CA PHE A 877 3.97 -8.49 28.82
C PHE A 877 3.29 -7.38 29.63
N ASP A 878 3.86 -6.17 29.61
CA ASP A 878 3.26 -5.01 30.26
C ASP A 878 1.92 -4.62 29.66
N LEU A 879 1.80 -4.63 28.34
CA LEU A 879 0.53 -4.36 27.66
C LEU A 879 -0.50 -5.41 28.05
N THR A 880 -0.13 -6.69 28.02
CA THR A 880 -1.01 -7.80 28.40
C THR A 880 -1.47 -7.67 29.86
N LYS A 881 -0.55 -7.33 30.76
CA LYS A 881 -0.84 -7.06 32.18
C LYS A 881 -1.81 -5.89 32.33
N THR A 882 -1.48 -4.71 31.82
CA THR A 882 -2.31 -3.50 31.96
C THR A 882 -3.71 -3.76 31.42
N ARG A 883 -3.82 -4.38 30.23
CA ARG A 883 -5.09 -4.73 29.61
C ARG A 883 -5.93 -5.68 30.47
N LEU A 884 -5.33 -6.67 31.14
CA LEU A 884 -6.04 -7.54 32.09
C LEU A 884 -6.51 -6.79 33.36
N GLN A 885 -5.74 -5.80 33.82
CA GLN A 885 -6.04 -5.05 35.04
C GLN A 885 -7.21 -4.07 34.85
N THR A 886 -7.32 -3.49 33.65
CA THR A 886 -8.29 -2.43 33.32
C THR A 886 -9.52 -2.93 32.57
N ALA A 887 -9.51 -4.18 32.10
CA ALA A 887 -10.64 -4.77 31.38
C ALA A 887 -11.91 -4.88 32.22
N ALA A 888 -13.05 -4.74 31.55
CA ALA A 888 -14.36 -5.05 32.12
C ALA A 888 -14.51 -6.55 32.38
N ALA A 889 -15.39 -6.93 33.32
CA ALA A 889 -15.68 -8.33 33.60
C ALA A 889 -16.15 -9.07 32.33
N GLY A 890 -15.55 -10.23 32.05
CA GLY A 890 -15.87 -11.06 30.88
C GLY A 890 -15.20 -10.65 29.55
N GLN A 891 -14.50 -9.50 29.48
CA GLN A 891 -13.88 -9.03 28.24
C GLN A 891 -12.71 -9.92 27.77
N TYR A 892 -11.95 -10.47 28.72
CA TYR A 892 -10.88 -11.43 28.47
C TYR A 892 -10.97 -12.60 29.44
N THR A 893 -10.72 -13.81 28.92
CA THR A 893 -10.68 -15.04 29.73
C THR A 893 -9.31 -15.26 30.40
N GLY A 894 -8.26 -14.61 29.91
CA GLY A 894 -6.91 -14.70 30.47
C GLY A 894 -5.87 -13.97 29.62
N ALA A 895 -4.59 -14.07 30.01
CA ALA A 895 -3.48 -13.40 29.33
C ALA A 895 -3.32 -13.80 27.86
N ILE A 896 -3.48 -15.10 27.56
CA ILE A 896 -3.40 -15.63 26.19
C ILE A 896 -4.54 -15.06 25.32
N ASP A 897 -5.74 -14.90 25.89
CA ASP A 897 -6.87 -14.31 25.18
C ASP A 897 -6.65 -12.82 24.88
N VAL A 898 -6.01 -12.07 25.79
CA VAL A 898 -5.56 -10.69 25.52
C VAL A 898 -4.59 -10.65 24.35
N VAL A 899 -3.57 -11.51 24.33
CA VAL A 899 -2.59 -11.55 23.24
C VAL A 899 -3.26 -11.93 21.92
N ARG A 900 -4.07 -13.00 21.90
CA ARG A 900 -4.79 -13.47 20.70
C ARG A 900 -5.70 -12.38 20.13
N LYS A 901 -6.54 -11.75 20.97
CA LYS A 901 -7.45 -10.67 20.52
C LYS A 901 -6.69 -9.42 20.09
N THR A 902 -5.55 -9.11 20.71
CA THR A 902 -4.72 -7.97 20.31
C THR A 902 -4.07 -8.22 18.95
N LEU A 903 -3.50 -9.41 18.72
CA LEU A 903 -2.90 -9.79 17.45
C LEU A 903 -3.94 -9.85 16.32
N ALA A 904 -5.12 -10.40 16.59
CA ALA A 904 -6.20 -10.49 15.61
C ALA A 904 -6.74 -9.11 15.19
N ARG A 905 -6.71 -8.11 16.08
CA ARG A 905 -7.26 -6.79 15.84
C ARG A 905 -6.24 -5.78 15.30
N ASP A 906 -5.08 -5.72 15.94
CA ASP A 906 -4.09 -4.64 15.77
C ASP A 906 -2.75 -5.17 15.21
N GLY A 907 -2.65 -6.47 14.89
CA GLY A 907 -1.41 -7.12 14.46
C GLY A 907 -0.33 -7.13 15.54
N VAL A 908 0.92 -7.43 15.14
CA VAL A 908 2.08 -7.49 16.04
C VAL A 908 2.43 -6.11 16.62
N THR A 909 2.24 -5.04 15.84
CA THR A 909 2.46 -3.65 16.30
C THR A 909 1.50 -3.26 17.42
N GLY A 910 0.32 -3.88 17.49
CA GLY A 910 -0.63 -3.74 18.59
C GLY A 910 -0.07 -4.12 19.97
N LEU A 911 0.85 -5.10 20.04
CA LEU A 911 1.52 -5.49 21.30
C LEU A 911 2.49 -4.43 21.82
N TYR A 912 2.88 -3.47 20.97
CA TYR A 912 3.80 -2.37 21.29
C TYR A 912 3.09 -1.04 21.56
N ARG A 913 1.76 -1.06 21.69
CA ARG A 913 0.97 0.15 21.95
C ARG A 913 1.40 0.81 23.28
N GLY A 914 1.69 2.11 23.23
CA GLY A 914 2.13 2.87 24.40
C GLY A 914 3.59 2.63 24.83
N ILE A 915 4.46 2.14 23.94
CA ILE A 915 5.89 1.94 24.23
C ILE A 915 6.70 3.25 24.29
N VAL A 916 6.23 4.32 23.64
CA VAL A 916 6.98 5.59 23.56
C VAL A 916 7.21 6.24 24.94
N PRO A 917 6.21 6.38 25.85
CA PRO A 917 6.46 6.94 27.18
C PRO A 917 7.56 6.20 27.97
N PRO A 918 7.54 4.85 28.12
CA PRO A 918 8.60 4.17 28.85
C PRO A 918 9.96 4.27 28.16
N LEU A 919 10.08 4.32 26.82
CA LEU A 919 11.37 4.53 26.15
C LEU A 919 11.96 5.92 26.44
N LEU A 920 11.14 6.97 26.48
CA LEU A 920 11.60 8.32 26.84
C LEU A 920 11.90 8.45 28.34
N GLY A 921 11.17 7.71 29.18
CA GLY A 921 11.29 7.78 30.64
C GLY A 921 12.35 6.86 31.24
N VAL A 922 12.78 5.78 30.57
CA VAL A 922 13.60 4.71 31.18
C VAL A 922 14.91 5.25 31.77
N THR A 923 15.68 6.02 30.99
CA THR A 923 16.97 6.58 31.41
C THR A 923 16.83 7.56 32.58
N PRO A 924 15.97 8.60 32.53
CA PRO A 924 15.82 9.52 33.66
C PRO A 924 15.21 8.85 34.90
N ILE A 925 14.32 7.86 34.74
CA ILE A 925 13.77 7.09 35.87
C ILE A 925 14.87 6.30 36.58
N PHE A 926 15.70 5.55 35.83
CA PHE A 926 16.81 4.80 36.44
C PHE A 926 17.88 5.72 37.03
N ALA A 927 18.24 6.81 36.34
CA ALA A 927 19.21 7.78 36.85
C ALA A 927 18.74 8.40 38.18
N MET A 928 17.47 8.79 38.27
CA MET A 928 16.89 9.33 39.50
C MET A 928 16.78 8.27 40.59
N SER A 929 16.44 7.03 40.24
CA SER A 929 16.37 5.91 41.18
C SER A 929 17.72 5.58 41.81
N PHE A 930 18.79 5.46 41.03
CA PHE A 930 20.13 5.19 41.55
C PHE A 930 20.67 6.35 42.39
N TRP A 931 20.53 7.59 41.91
CA TRP A 931 20.92 8.76 42.69
C TRP A 931 20.16 8.83 44.02
N ALA A 932 18.84 8.65 44.00
CA ALA A 932 18.02 8.70 45.20
C ALA A 932 18.33 7.54 46.15
N TYR A 933 18.71 6.38 45.63
CA TYR A 933 19.16 5.23 46.42
C TYR A 933 20.48 5.52 47.13
N ASP A 934 21.47 6.11 46.45
CA ASP A 934 22.76 6.49 47.04
C ASP A 934 22.60 7.64 48.06
N ALA A 935 21.75 8.62 47.77
CA ALA A 935 21.37 9.66 48.71
C ALA A 935 20.68 9.08 49.95
N SER A 936 19.77 8.10 49.78
CA SER A 936 19.07 7.45 50.89
C SER A 936 20.00 6.62 51.76
N LYS A 937 20.98 5.90 51.17
CA LYS A 937 22.03 5.23 51.94
C LYS A 937 22.83 6.23 52.76
N SER A 938 23.28 7.33 52.14
CA SER A 938 24.04 8.40 52.83
C SER A 938 23.25 9.03 53.98
N LEU A 939 21.94 9.18 53.80
CA LEU A 939 21.02 9.66 54.83
C LEU A 939 20.93 8.67 56.00
N ILE A 940 20.80 7.37 55.73
CA ILE A 940 20.80 6.31 56.77
C ILE A 940 22.16 6.27 57.49
N TYR A 941 23.27 6.48 56.77
CA TYR A 941 24.60 6.66 57.36
C TYR A 941 24.64 7.81 58.36
N ALA A 942 24.09 8.97 58.00
CA ALA A 942 24.02 10.14 58.85
C ALA A 942 23.11 9.96 60.09
N PHE A 943 21.99 9.24 59.95
CA PHE A 943 21.04 8.98 61.05
C PHE A 943 21.43 7.81 61.97
N THR A 944 22.50 7.08 61.68
CA THR A 944 23.02 6.03 62.58
C THR A 944 24.52 6.20 62.80
N PRO A 945 24.93 7.24 63.56
CA PRO A 945 26.34 7.64 63.73
C PRO A 945 27.16 6.67 64.60
N ASN A 946 26.53 5.92 65.52
CA ASN A 946 27.22 5.01 66.45
C ASN A 946 27.20 3.54 65.99
N ARG A 947 27.44 3.27 64.69
CA ARG A 947 27.41 1.91 64.13
C ARG A 947 28.71 1.15 64.36
N THR A 948 28.62 -0.16 64.57
CA THR A 948 29.77 -1.08 64.75
C THR A 948 30.16 -1.83 63.46
N SER A 949 29.30 -1.84 62.43
CA SER A 949 29.54 -2.50 61.14
C SER A 949 29.74 -1.48 60.00
N GLY A 950 30.71 -1.73 59.11
CA GLY A 950 31.00 -0.86 57.95
C GLY A 950 29.99 -0.98 56.80
N THR A 951 29.14 -2.02 56.78
CA THR A 951 28.18 -2.29 55.70
C THR A 951 26.74 -2.21 56.19
N LEU A 952 25.83 -1.70 55.36
CA LEU A 952 24.39 -1.66 55.65
C LEU A 952 23.80 -3.08 55.74
N SER A 953 22.90 -3.28 56.70
CA SER A 953 22.08 -4.48 56.82
C SER A 953 21.08 -4.59 55.66
N THR A 954 20.57 -5.80 55.40
CA THR A 954 19.55 -6.02 54.35
C THR A 954 18.29 -5.18 54.58
N LEU A 955 17.91 -4.94 55.84
CA LEU A 955 16.77 -4.10 56.19
C LEU A 955 17.05 -2.62 55.86
N GLU A 956 18.22 -2.10 56.19
CA GLU A 956 18.61 -0.72 55.85
C GLU A 956 18.72 -0.51 54.34
N LEU A 957 19.20 -1.51 53.58
CA LEU A 957 19.22 -1.47 52.11
C LEU A 957 17.80 -1.51 51.52
N ALA A 958 16.88 -2.26 52.13
CA ALA A 958 15.47 -2.24 51.77
C ALA A 958 14.82 -0.87 52.06
N THR A 959 15.16 -0.26 53.21
CA THR A 959 14.71 1.10 53.56
C THR A 959 15.26 2.15 52.59
N ALA A 960 16.54 2.05 52.20
CA ALA A 960 17.12 2.91 51.16
C ALA A 960 16.39 2.73 49.81
N GLY A 961 16.03 1.50 49.47
CA GLY A 961 15.19 1.17 48.30
C GLY A 961 13.83 1.86 48.35
N PHE A 962 13.14 1.79 49.50
CA PHE A 962 11.85 2.46 49.69
C PHE A 962 11.96 3.99 49.54
N LEU A 963 12.93 4.61 50.21
CA LEU A 963 13.12 6.06 50.19
C LEU A 963 13.50 6.57 48.79
N SER A 964 14.25 5.78 48.01
CA SER A 964 14.61 6.12 46.64
C SER A 964 13.40 6.25 45.70
N ALA A 965 12.30 5.56 46.00
CA ALA A 965 11.10 5.59 45.18
C ALA A 965 10.37 6.94 45.23
N VAL A 966 10.53 7.72 46.30
CA VAL A 966 9.83 9.00 46.50
C VAL A 966 10.17 10.03 45.41
N PRO A 967 11.44 10.44 45.21
CA PRO A 967 11.79 11.36 44.13
C PRO A 967 11.58 10.71 42.75
N THR A 968 11.88 9.41 42.61
CA THR A 968 11.68 8.66 41.35
C THR A 968 10.23 8.68 40.86
N THR A 969 9.27 8.72 41.79
CA THR A 969 7.84 8.80 41.47
C THR A 969 7.48 10.10 40.74
N LEU A 970 8.21 11.21 40.94
CA LEU A 970 7.94 12.48 40.26
C LEU A 970 8.11 12.36 38.73
N VAL A 971 9.08 11.55 38.29
CA VAL A 971 9.32 11.28 36.86
C VAL A 971 8.44 10.11 36.39
N THR A 972 8.28 9.09 37.23
CA THR A 972 7.56 7.86 36.86
C THR A 972 6.05 8.07 36.73
N ALA A 973 5.43 8.87 37.59
CA ALA A 973 3.99 9.09 37.61
C ALA A 973 3.42 9.65 36.28
N PRO A 974 3.96 10.72 35.68
CA PRO A 974 3.47 11.23 34.39
C PRO A 974 3.74 10.25 33.23
N VAL A 975 4.89 9.56 33.25
CA VAL A 975 5.26 8.56 32.23
C VAL A 975 4.30 7.36 32.26
N GLU A 976 4.03 6.83 33.45
CA GLU A 976 3.09 5.72 33.66
C GLU A 976 1.65 6.13 33.32
N ARG A 977 1.24 7.36 33.66
CA ARG A 977 -0.09 7.88 33.30
C ARG A 977 -0.29 7.89 31.79
N ALA A 978 0.68 8.42 31.03
CA ALA A 978 0.61 8.43 29.57
C ALA A 978 0.62 7.01 28.97
N LYS A 979 1.48 6.12 29.51
CA LYS A 979 1.57 4.71 29.11
C LYS A 979 0.23 3.98 29.28
N VAL A 980 -0.37 4.04 30.47
CA VAL A 980 -1.60 3.30 30.79
C VAL A 980 -2.76 3.77 29.91
N VAL A 981 -2.93 5.08 29.71
CA VAL A 981 -3.99 5.62 28.84
C VAL A 981 -3.84 5.11 27.39
N LEU A 982 -2.61 5.08 26.86
CA LEU A 982 -2.36 4.55 25.51
C LEU A 982 -2.53 3.03 25.41
N GLN A 983 -2.20 2.27 26.47
CA GLN A 983 -2.32 0.80 26.49
C GLN A 983 -3.78 0.31 26.57
N VAL A 984 -4.65 1.09 27.21
CA VAL A 984 -6.10 0.79 27.34
C VAL A 984 -6.88 1.17 26.08
N GLN A 985 -6.34 2.07 25.25
CA GLN A 985 -6.93 2.35 23.94
C GLN A 985 -7.01 1.07 23.08
N GLY A 986 -8.18 0.83 22.49
CA GLY A 986 -8.50 -0.41 21.77
C GLY A 986 -9.16 -1.49 22.64
N GLN A 987 -9.36 -1.27 23.94
CA GLN A 987 -10.18 -2.14 24.79
C GLN A 987 -11.68 -1.77 24.71
N GLY A 988 -12.32 -2.07 23.57
CA GLY A 988 -13.75 -1.83 23.34
C GLY A 988 -14.11 -1.61 21.86
N THR A 989 -15.40 -1.40 21.55
CA THR A 989 -15.91 -1.13 20.19
C THR A 989 -15.65 0.30 19.69
N SER A 990 -15.13 1.19 20.54
CA SER A 990 -14.88 2.58 20.17
C SER A 990 -13.56 2.77 19.41
N SER A 991 -13.55 3.74 18.50
CA SER A 991 -12.42 4.14 17.65
C SER A 991 -11.23 4.69 18.44
N THR A 992 -10.06 4.81 17.78
CA THR A 992 -8.82 5.33 18.36
C THR A 992 -8.96 6.78 18.83
N GLN A 993 -9.02 6.99 20.16
CA GLN A 993 -9.21 8.31 20.77
C GLN A 993 -7.96 9.22 20.76
N TYR A 994 -6.76 8.65 20.85
CA TYR A 994 -5.50 9.43 20.93
C TYR A 994 -4.52 9.05 19.83
N LYS A 995 -3.82 10.04 19.27
CA LYS A 995 -2.83 9.87 18.20
C LYS A 995 -1.40 9.59 18.69
N GLY A 996 -1.10 9.88 19.97
CA GLY A 996 0.22 9.65 20.54
C GLY A 996 0.41 10.27 21.93
N VAL A 997 1.64 10.22 22.47
CA VAL A 997 1.97 10.65 23.84
C VAL A 997 1.68 12.14 24.06
N VAL A 998 2.08 12.99 23.11
CA VAL A 998 1.88 14.45 23.21
C VAL A 998 0.40 14.80 23.23
N ASP A 999 -0.41 14.09 22.43
CA ASP A 999 -1.85 14.28 22.35
C ASP A 999 -2.55 13.85 23.65
N VAL A 1000 -2.14 12.71 24.23
CA VAL A 1000 -2.60 12.26 25.55
C VAL A 1000 -2.25 13.28 26.64
N MET A 1001 -1.00 13.75 26.69
CA MET A 1001 -0.57 14.70 27.71
C MET A 1001 -1.29 16.05 27.58
N ARG A 1002 -1.50 16.52 26.35
CA ARG A 1002 -2.28 17.74 26.06
C ARG A 1002 -3.74 17.57 26.47
N HIS A 1003 -4.36 16.43 26.17
CA HIS A 1003 -5.73 16.14 26.56
C HIS A 1003 -5.89 16.07 28.09
N LEU A 1004 -5.01 15.35 28.78
CA LEU A 1004 -5.03 15.25 30.25
C LEU A 1004 -4.85 16.64 30.90
N TYR A 1005 -3.96 17.47 30.36
CA TYR A 1005 -3.77 18.84 30.84
C TYR A 1005 -5.03 19.69 30.62
N ARG A 1006 -5.72 19.56 29.49
CA ARG A 1006 -6.98 20.27 29.22
C ARG A 1006 -8.13 19.79 30.11
N GLU A 1007 -8.15 18.50 30.46
CA GLU A 1007 -9.21 17.89 31.28
C GLU A 1007 -9.15 18.31 32.76
N GLY A 1008 -7.95 18.48 33.34
CA GLY A 1008 -7.82 18.79 34.76
C GLY A 1008 -6.47 19.36 35.19
N GLY A 1009 -5.74 19.98 34.26
CA GLY A 1009 -4.43 20.61 34.49
C GLY A 1009 -3.35 19.62 34.95
N ILE A 1010 -2.38 20.12 35.70
CA ILE A 1010 -1.26 19.32 36.22
C ILE A 1010 -1.72 18.21 37.17
N ARG A 1011 -2.84 18.41 37.89
CA ARG A 1011 -3.41 17.40 38.79
C ARG A 1011 -3.90 16.16 38.03
N SER A 1012 -4.39 16.34 36.81
CA SER A 1012 -4.80 15.23 35.93
C SER A 1012 -3.61 14.41 35.45
N ILE A 1013 -2.50 15.06 35.09
CA ILE A 1013 -1.25 14.40 34.69
C ILE A 1013 -0.67 13.55 35.83
N PHE A 1014 -0.71 14.07 37.06
CA PHE A 1014 -0.22 13.37 38.25
C PHE A 1014 -1.30 12.53 38.95
N ARG A 1015 -2.43 12.26 38.30
CA ARG A 1015 -3.50 11.43 38.87
C ARG A 1015 -3.03 9.99 39.04
N GLY A 1016 -3.05 9.50 40.28
CA GLY A 1016 -2.56 8.17 40.64
C GLY A 1016 -1.12 8.15 41.17
N THR A 1017 -0.50 9.30 41.42
CA THR A 1017 0.85 9.40 42.03
C THR A 1017 0.93 8.62 43.35
N GLY A 1018 -0.05 8.74 44.24
CA GLY A 1018 -0.08 7.97 45.50
C GLY A 1018 -0.17 6.45 45.29
N ALA A 1019 -0.89 6.00 44.26
CA ALA A 1019 -0.96 4.59 43.89
C ALA A 1019 0.36 4.10 43.28
N THR A 1020 1.04 4.97 42.54
CA THR A 1020 2.36 4.72 41.94
C THR A 1020 3.41 4.57 43.05
N LEU A 1021 3.41 5.45 44.05
CA LEU A 1021 4.32 5.34 45.20
C LEU A 1021 4.01 4.11 46.07
N ALA A 1022 2.74 3.77 46.27
CA ALA A 1022 2.33 2.57 47.00
C ALA A 1022 2.78 1.27 46.32
N ARG A 1023 3.00 1.30 44.99
CA ARG A 1023 3.62 0.22 44.22
C ARG A 1023 5.14 0.28 44.32
N ASP A 1024 5.72 1.43 44.01
CA ASP A 1024 7.16 1.60 43.77
C ASP A 1024 7.98 1.55 45.07
N GLY A 1025 7.46 2.09 46.18
CA GLY A 1025 8.16 2.06 47.47
C GLY A 1025 8.37 0.64 48.00
N PRO A 1026 7.30 -0.12 48.32
CA PRO A 1026 7.41 -1.50 48.79
C PRO A 1026 8.08 -2.42 47.76
N GLY A 1027 7.79 -2.21 46.47
CA GLY A 1027 8.41 -2.97 45.38
C GLY A 1027 9.93 -2.79 45.34
N SER A 1028 10.43 -1.55 45.42
CA SER A 1028 11.87 -1.25 45.42
C SER A 1028 12.55 -1.80 46.67
N ALA A 1029 11.89 -1.73 47.83
CA ALA A 1029 12.42 -2.34 49.07
C ALA A 1029 12.64 -3.85 48.92
N ALA A 1030 11.65 -4.56 48.37
CA ALA A 1030 11.77 -6.00 48.12
C ALA A 1030 12.77 -6.32 47.01
N TYR A 1031 12.85 -5.51 45.96
CA TYR A 1031 13.84 -5.66 44.89
C TYR A 1031 15.27 -5.63 45.44
N PHE A 1032 15.65 -4.57 46.17
CA PHE A 1032 17.00 -4.44 46.71
C PHE A 1032 17.29 -5.47 47.81
N ALA A 1033 16.31 -5.82 48.66
CA ALA A 1033 16.49 -6.86 49.67
C ALA A 1033 16.75 -8.24 49.05
N ALA A 1034 15.92 -8.64 48.07
CA ALA A 1034 16.04 -9.92 47.41
C ALA A 1034 17.31 -10.01 46.54
N TYR A 1035 17.69 -8.92 45.88
CA TYR A 1035 18.94 -8.82 45.13
C TYR A 1035 20.15 -9.08 46.05
N GLU A 1036 20.21 -8.41 47.20
CA GLU A 1036 21.32 -8.55 48.15
C GLU A 1036 21.38 -9.92 48.82
N VAL A 1037 20.23 -10.49 49.22
CA VAL A 1037 20.17 -11.84 49.79
C VAL A 1037 20.61 -12.89 48.77
N THR A 1038 20.10 -12.79 47.54
CA THR A 1038 20.45 -13.75 46.47
C THR A 1038 21.92 -13.62 46.09
N LYS A 1039 22.43 -12.39 45.97
CA LYS A 1039 23.84 -12.11 45.71
C LYS A 1039 24.75 -12.67 46.81
N LYS A 1040 24.41 -12.47 48.10
CA LYS A 1040 25.17 -13.03 49.24
C LYS A 1040 25.12 -14.56 49.28
N SER A 1041 24.02 -15.17 48.83
CA SER A 1041 23.89 -16.63 48.77
C SER A 1041 24.67 -17.27 47.62
N LEU A 1042 25.00 -16.51 46.57
CA LEU A 1042 25.68 -17.01 45.38
C LEU A 1042 27.21 -16.77 45.40
N ILE A 1043 27.74 -16.08 46.42
CA ILE A 1043 29.18 -15.85 46.61
C ILE A 1043 29.77 -17.02 47.44
N PRO A 1044 30.76 -17.77 46.93
CA PRO A 1044 31.49 -18.78 47.71
C PRO A 1044 32.21 -18.14 48.90
N ARG A 1045 32.20 -18.80 50.07
CA ARG A 1045 32.69 -18.26 51.36
C ARG A 1045 34.19 -17.88 51.42
N GLU A 1046 34.98 -18.13 50.37
CA GLU A 1046 36.44 -17.92 50.36
C GLU A 1046 36.94 -16.90 49.31
N SER A 1047 36.07 -16.29 48.50
CA SER A 1047 36.47 -15.32 47.47
C SER A 1047 36.24 -13.86 47.91
N THR A 1048 37.31 -13.07 47.94
CA THR A 1048 37.25 -11.60 48.14
C THR A 1048 36.60 -10.95 46.92
N SER A 1049 35.54 -10.19 47.17
CA SER A 1049 34.60 -9.61 46.20
C SER A 1049 35.26 -9.02 44.94
N GLY A 1050 34.94 -9.59 43.77
CA GLY A 1050 35.34 -9.05 42.46
C GLY A 1050 34.65 -9.71 41.28
N ASP A 1051 34.71 -11.04 41.17
CA ASP A 1051 34.32 -11.74 39.94
C ASP A 1051 33.05 -12.58 40.11
N LEU A 1052 31.87 -11.94 40.03
CA LEU A 1052 30.61 -12.66 39.87
C LEU A 1052 30.37 -12.97 38.38
N ASN A 1053 30.19 -14.25 38.04
CA ASN A 1053 29.80 -14.66 36.70
C ASN A 1053 28.44 -14.01 36.32
N LEU A 1054 28.34 -13.47 35.09
CA LEU A 1054 27.15 -12.82 34.53
C LEU A 1054 25.86 -13.62 34.77
N GLY A 1055 25.92 -14.96 34.73
CA GLY A 1055 24.78 -15.83 35.03
C GLY A 1055 24.23 -15.70 36.46
N ALA A 1056 25.11 -15.52 37.45
CA ALA A 1056 24.71 -15.33 38.85
C ALA A 1056 24.05 -13.96 39.08
N ILE A 1057 24.53 -12.92 38.37
CA ILE A 1057 23.94 -11.58 38.38
C ILE A 1057 22.55 -11.59 37.73
N ILE A 1058 22.39 -12.28 36.60
CA ILE A 1058 21.09 -12.44 35.92
C ILE A 1058 20.10 -13.19 36.83
N PHE A 1059 20.53 -14.25 37.51
CA PHE A 1059 19.66 -14.99 38.43
C PHE A 1059 19.26 -14.14 39.63
N ALA A 1060 20.20 -13.41 40.25
CA ALA A 1060 19.91 -12.49 41.35
C ALA A 1060 19.01 -11.30 40.94
N GLY A 1061 19.16 -10.79 39.72
CA GLY A 1061 18.27 -9.78 39.16
C GLY A 1061 16.86 -10.33 38.86
N GLY A 1062 16.77 -11.55 38.34
CA GLY A 1062 15.51 -12.26 38.11
C GLY A 1062 14.72 -12.52 39.40
N THR A 1063 15.37 -13.04 40.45
CA THR A 1063 14.72 -13.26 41.75
C THR A 1063 14.29 -11.95 42.40
N ALA A 1064 15.09 -10.88 42.28
CA ALA A 1064 14.72 -9.54 42.73
C ALA A 1064 13.48 -9.00 42.00
N GLY A 1065 13.39 -9.19 40.68
CA GLY A 1065 12.22 -8.82 39.89
C GLY A 1065 10.96 -9.59 40.29
N VAL A 1066 11.07 -10.90 40.55
CA VAL A 1066 9.95 -11.73 41.03
C VAL A 1066 9.48 -11.27 42.42
N ALA A 1067 10.41 -10.98 43.34
CA ALA A 1067 10.09 -10.47 44.67
C ALA A 1067 9.38 -9.11 44.62
N MET A 1068 9.87 -8.19 43.77
CA MET A 1068 9.25 -6.88 43.54
C MET A 1068 7.80 -7.03 43.08
N TRP A 1069 7.58 -7.76 41.98
CA TRP A 1069 6.24 -7.91 41.41
C TRP A 1069 5.29 -8.69 42.32
N SER A 1070 5.80 -9.60 43.16
CA SER A 1070 4.97 -10.31 44.14
C SER A 1070 4.32 -9.38 45.17
N LEU A 1071 4.98 -8.28 45.54
CA LEU A 1071 4.39 -7.26 46.42
C LEU A 1071 3.69 -6.13 45.65
N ALA A 1072 4.17 -5.81 44.45
CA ALA A 1072 3.72 -4.65 43.69
C ALA A 1072 2.39 -4.87 42.94
N ILE A 1073 1.97 -6.12 42.70
CA ILE A 1073 0.78 -6.40 41.87
C ILE A 1073 -0.53 -5.82 42.46
N PRO A 1074 -0.89 -6.06 43.74
CA PRO A 1074 -2.11 -5.47 44.31
C PRO A 1074 -2.21 -3.95 44.19
N PRO A 1075 -1.18 -3.15 44.56
CA PRO A 1075 -1.23 -1.71 44.33
C PRO A 1075 -1.14 -1.33 42.84
N ASP A 1076 -0.48 -2.11 41.98
CA ASP A 1076 -0.40 -1.87 40.53
C ASP A 1076 -1.78 -2.03 39.84
N VAL A 1077 -2.61 -2.99 40.26
CA VAL A 1077 -4.00 -3.12 39.77
C VAL A 1077 -4.80 -1.85 40.07
N LEU A 1078 -4.72 -1.38 41.32
CA LEU A 1078 -5.41 -0.17 41.75
C LEU A 1078 -4.89 1.07 41.02
N LYS A 1079 -3.57 1.16 40.84
CA LYS A 1079 -2.92 2.22 40.06
C LYS A 1079 -3.44 2.23 38.63
N SER A 1080 -3.42 1.10 37.92
CA SER A 1080 -3.83 0.99 36.52
C SER A 1080 -5.31 1.35 36.35
N ARG A 1081 -6.21 0.87 37.22
CA ARG A 1081 -7.63 1.22 37.19
C ARG A 1081 -7.90 2.69 37.50
N LEU A 1082 -7.21 3.25 38.50
CA LEU A 1082 -7.32 4.67 38.83
C LEU A 1082 -6.75 5.54 37.71
N GLN A 1083 -5.72 5.07 37.01
CA GLN A 1083 -5.08 5.79 35.91
C GLN A 1083 -5.85 5.69 34.58
N SER A 1084 -6.60 4.62 34.34
CA SER A 1084 -7.38 4.46 33.11
C SER A 1084 -8.82 4.96 33.21
N ALA A 1085 -9.37 5.07 34.42
CA ALA A 1085 -10.78 5.42 34.60
C ALA A 1085 -11.06 6.89 34.21
N PRO A 1086 -12.26 7.16 33.64
CA PRO A 1086 -12.74 8.51 33.41
C PRO A 1086 -12.67 9.39 34.67
N THR A 1087 -12.61 10.70 34.47
CA THR A 1087 -12.64 11.66 35.58
C THR A 1087 -13.98 11.58 36.30
N GLY A 1088 -13.93 11.44 37.64
CA GLY A 1088 -15.11 11.27 38.49
C GLY A 1088 -15.45 9.82 38.90
N THR A 1089 -14.88 8.79 38.25
CA THR A 1089 -15.19 7.38 38.58
C THR A 1089 -14.73 6.96 39.98
N TYR A 1090 -13.55 7.44 40.41
CA TYR A 1090 -12.95 7.17 41.71
C TYR A 1090 -12.51 8.48 42.36
N SER A 1091 -12.83 8.66 43.65
CA SER A 1091 -12.37 9.82 44.44
C SER A 1091 -10.91 9.69 44.91
N GLY A 1092 -10.36 8.48 44.94
CA GLY A 1092 -8.98 8.20 45.34
C GLY A 1092 -8.65 6.71 45.35
N LEU A 1093 -7.44 6.37 45.83
CA LEU A 1093 -6.94 4.99 45.88
C LEU A 1093 -7.83 4.06 46.71
N PHE A 1094 -8.26 4.50 47.89
CA PHE A 1094 -9.11 3.69 48.78
C PHE A 1094 -10.52 3.46 48.21
N ASP A 1095 -11.11 4.46 47.55
CA ASP A 1095 -12.40 4.30 46.86
C ASP A 1095 -12.27 3.32 45.67
N CYS A 1096 -11.17 3.40 44.92
CA CYS A 1096 -10.84 2.44 43.86
C CYS A 1096 -10.70 1.00 44.40
N PHE A 1097 -10.03 0.83 45.53
CA PHE A 1097 -9.92 -0.47 46.22
C PHE A 1097 -11.29 -1.01 46.62
N ARG A 1098 -12.09 -0.21 47.35
CA ARG A 1098 -13.41 -0.63 47.84
C ARG A 1098 -14.33 -1.05 46.70
N LYS A 1099 -14.39 -0.25 45.63
CA LYS A 1099 -15.19 -0.55 44.44
C LYS A 1099 -14.68 -1.75 43.66
N THR A 1100 -13.36 -1.91 43.52
CA THR A 1100 -12.75 -3.07 42.83
C THR A 1100 -13.07 -4.37 43.56
N VAL A 1101 -12.91 -4.42 44.88
CA VAL A 1101 -13.22 -5.62 45.67
C VAL A 1101 -14.72 -5.91 45.69
N ALA A 1102 -15.57 -4.88 45.74
CA ALA A 1102 -17.02 -5.04 45.70
C ALA A 1102 -17.55 -5.55 44.35
N GLN A 1103 -16.93 -5.13 43.24
CA GLN A 1103 -17.40 -5.47 41.88
C GLN A 1103 -16.76 -6.75 41.32
N ASP A 1104 -15.45 -6.93 41.50
CA ASP A 1104 -14.67 -8.01 40.86
C ASP A 1104 -14.12 -9.04 41.86
N GLY A 1105 -14.35 -8.86 43.16
CA GLY A 1105 -13.83 -9.71 44.22
C GLY A 1105 -12.37 -9.41 44.60
N ILE A 1106 -11.92 -10.02 45.71
CA ILE A 1106 -10.56 -9.80 46.25
C ILE A 1106 -9.45 -10.35 45.33
N THR A 1107 -9.75 -11.39 44.55
CA THR A 1107 -8.82 -12.00 43.59
C THR A 1107 -8.52 -11.08 42.40
N ALA A 1108 -9.35 -10.05 42.15
CA ALA A 1108 -9.10 -9.06 41.12
C ALA A 1108 -7.81 -8.27 41.34
N LEU A 1109 -7.36 -8.11 42.59
CA LEU A 1109 -6.11 -7.44 42.94
C LEU A 1109 -4.86 -8.19 42.45
N TRP A 1110 -5.00 -9.44 42.02
CA TRP A 1110 -3.92 -10.25 41.47
C TRP A 1110 -3.98 -10.41 39.94
N LYS A 1111 -4.92 -9.71 39.28
CA LYS A 1111 -5.00 -9.71 37.81
C LYS A 1111 -3.71 -9.13 37.21
N GLY A 1112 -3.13 -9.85 36.25
CA GLY A 1112 -1.86 -9.50 35.63
C GLY A 1112 -0.62 -10.09 36.32
N PHE A 1113 -0.77 -10.85 37.42
CA PHE A 1113 0.36 -11.52 38.09
C PHE A 1113 1.15 -12.43 37.14
N GLY A 1114 0.47 -13.29 36.36
CA GLY A 1114 1.10 -14.21 35.41
C GLY A 1114 2.00 -13.49 34.37
N PRO A 1115 1.47 -12.52 33.59
CA PRO A 1115 2.29 -11.72 32.68
C PRO A 1115 3.45 -10.98 33.37
N ALA A 1116 3.27 -10.48 34.59
CA ALA A 1116 4.34 -9.79 35.33
C ALA A 1116 5.47 -10.74 35.75
N MET A 1117 5.14 -11.96 36.20
CA MET A 1117 6.13 -13.00 36.49
C MET A 1117 6.85 -13.47 35.23
N ALA A 1118 6.11 -13.68 34.14
CA ALA A 1118 6.66 -14.08 32.85
C ALA A 1118 7.61 -13.03 32.26
N ARG A 1119 7.38 -11.74 32.54
CA ARG A 1119 8.25 -10.62 32.15
C ARG A 1119 9.59 -10.62 32.90
N ALA A 1120 9.62 -11.05 34.15
CA ALA A 1120 10.72 -10.77 35.08
C ALA A 1120 12.07 -11.32 34.57
N PHE A 1121 12.12 -12.54 34.05
CA PHE A 1121 13.35 -13.14 33.54
C PHE A 1121 13.77 -12.61 32.15
N PRO A 1122 12.90 -12.61 31.12
CA PRO A 1122 13.27 -12.16 29.78
C PRO A 1122 13.68 -10.69 29.71
N ALA A 1123 12.97 -9.81 30.42
CA ALA A 1123 13.28 -8.38 30.42
C ALA A 1123 14.65 -8.12 31.08
N ASN A 1124 14.93 -8.76 32.21
CA ASN A 1124 16.22 -8.62 32.90
C ASN A 1124 17.37 -9.23 32.08
N ALA A 1125 17.17 -10.39 31.47
CA ALA A 1125 18.16 -10.99 30.58
C ALA A 1125 18.48 -10.07 29.39
N ALA A 1126 17.46 -9.45 28.78
CA ALA A 1126 17.63 -8.49 27.69
C ALA A 1126 18.40 -7.23 28.14
N THR A 1127 18.16 -6.73 29.36
CA THR A 1127 18.94 -5.61 29.93
C THR A 1127 20.42 -5.95 29.97
N PHE A 1128 20.77 -7.08 30.57
CA PHE A 1128 22.17 -7.46 30.77
C PHE A 1128 22.86 -7.84 29.46
N LEU A 1129 22.17 -8.55 28.56
CA LEU A 1129 22.68 -8.80 27.21
C LEU A 1129 22.90 -7.51 26.43
N GLY A 1130 22.00 -6.53 26.55
CA GLY A 1130 22.14 -5.21 25.96
C GLY A 1130 23.34 -4.45 26.51
N VAL A 1131 23.53 -4.43 27.84
CA VAL A 1131 24.70 -3.82 28.49
C VAL A 1131 25.99 -4.49 28.02
N GLU A 1132 26.04 -5.82 27.99
CA GLU A 1132 27.25 -6.58 27.63
C GLU A 1132 27.59 -6.43 26.15
N ALA A 1133 26.59 -6.53 25.26
CA ALA A 1133 26.78 -6.33 23.82
C ALA A 1133 27.20 -4.89 23.51
N SER A 1134 26.59 -3.91 24.19
CA SER A 1134 26.97 -2.51 24.06
C SER A 1134 28.38 -2.25 24.60
N ARG A 1135 28.77 -2.83 25.74
CA ARG A 1135 30.15 -2.72 26.26
C ARG A 1135 31.15 -3.35 25.30
N LYS A 1136 30.92 -4.58 24.82
CA LYS A 1136 31.81 -5.23 23.84
C LYS A 1136 31.96 -4.45 22.54
N LEU A 1137 30.87 -3.86 22.05
CA LEU A 1137 30.90 -3.00 20.87
C LEU A 1137 31.64 -1.69 21.15
N LEU A 1138 31.41 -1.06 22.30
CA LEU A 1138 32.11 0.15 22.72
C LEU A 1138 33.59 -0.10 23.00
N ASP A 1139 33.97 -1.31 23.42
CA ASP A 1139 35.36 -1.74 23.62
C ASP A 1139 36.04 -2.15 22.31
N SER A 1140 35.29 -2.56 21.28
CA SER A 1140 35.86 -2.79 19.94
C SER A 1140 36.00 -1.51 19.12
N LEU A 1141 35.20 -0.49 19.43
CA LEU A 1141 35.19 0.80 18.73
C LEU A 1141 36.06 1.86 19.41
N PHE A 1142 36.34 1.74 20.72
CA PHE A 1142 37.13 2.67 21.53
C PHE A 1142 37.99 1.92 22.55
#